data_AF-Q3KE15-F1
#
_entry.id   AF-Q3KE15-F1
#
_cell.length_a   1.000
_cell.length_b   1.000
_cell.length_c   1.000
_cell.angle_alpha   90.00
_cell.angle_beta   90.00
_cell.angle_gamma   90.00
#
_symmetry.space_group_name_H-M   'P 1'
#
loop_
_entity.id
_entity.type
_entity.pdbx_description
1 polymer ?
#
loop_
_entity_poly.entity_id
_entity_poly.type
_entity_poly.pdbx_seq_one_letter_code
_entity_poly.pdbx_strand_id
1 'polypeptide(L)'
;MESFPDALRESLTTEFIFGPFCVVPGKRLLTRNGVAVEIGGRALDLLIALLEQPGRVLSKYDLIDKVWPDSVVAEGSLRFHMTGLRRILGDGEEQARYIATQVGVGYAFVAPLERKQTAVHPAPIATRATEGVCSLPPRARLIGREIDLQLVIDHMQQPRLFTIVGPGGVGKTSLAIEVAHRIAAQGYERVSFVDLAQVEDSALVPSALARSLDIPVQAEDPMFVLLAHLREQRLMLVIDNCEHLIDAVSILLEQISDTAPEVGVLATSREPLRVRGEYVHWLNPLEFPREPQHLGVEELLAFPAIKLFVERASLSNATLLEAGGGQMIADICQRLEGMALPIELAAMRVASHGLKATHALLGERFSLGWSGRRTAVPRHQTLRAMLDWSYDLLSPQERLALERFSVFVGPFSQEAAAQVVAESQHESATTAAILDDLVCKGLVTVDHSDSTDSYRLLEMTRAYAREKLTARGEAEVNALAFRHAAFYMDLLGHLGTSPDEIFRHSARLASQLGNVRGALEWSFGPHGDPGLALPLAAASAPLFLHFSLLVECRTWCSRAVELLELGYYGTPTEMELQAALGLVLMFTRGNSEAAEKALLRAQDIAVALNDYGSQLRLLGRLQIFYERIGDFPSSLAWAEQAAVVGNILNEPAAIAIASSLTGISHHLLGNQRLARQELESSLRNSLPSHPSNTIYYGFDHRNRTGLALARSLWLLGYPDQARRWAEQIEAEASALQHPVTYCIAMVWILCIYIWTGDLAKATASLERFSAIAETNALGPYIAACHGLRAAIAIRAEEPGDAVAMLEESLARLRSMRYELLTTSFEIALAEGLILVGQHPKALTLVDSTIDHCRRSGDAFALPELLRIKAGILKVIQAEAEQVMLAVLEDSITLSREQGAWAWELRSTMDLARFWLEQGQPDHARTLLGACRERASEGFDSLDLRRLESFWQSLHATPA
;
A
#
# COMPACT_ATOMS: atom_id res chain seq x y z
N MET A 1 -12.62 19.13 28.70
CA MET A 1 -12.07 17.77 28.53
C MET A 1 -11.16 17.87 27.34
N GLU A 2 -9.92 18.27 27.61
CA GLU A 2 -9.07 19.01 26.67
C GLU A 2 -7.98 18.12 26.06
N SER A 3 -8.03 18.06 24.73
CA SER A 3 -6.94 18.12 23.76
C SER A 3 -5.71 17.22 23.93
N PHE A 4 -5.65 16.16 23.14
CA PHE A 4 -4.43 15.60 22.52
C PHE A 4 -4.86 14.93 21.20
N PRO A 5 -4.62 15.55 20.01
CA PRO A 5 -3.51 15.09 19.16
C PRO A 5 -2.79 16.16 18.28
N ASP A 6 -2.90 17.48 18.56
CA ASP A 6 -2.11 18.51 17.84
C ASP A 6 -0.58 18.43 18.11
N ALA A 7 -0.16 17.75 19.19
CA ALA A 7 1.24 17.69 19.63
C ALA A 7 2.16 16.83 18.75
N LEU A 8 1.63 15.85 18.01
CA LEU A 8 2.43 14.94 17.17
C LEU A 8 2.88 15.58 15.84
N ARG A 9 2.09 16.52 15.30
CA ARG A 9 2.44 17.26 14.08
C ARG A 9 3.35 18.46 14.38
N GLU A 10 3.26 19.05 15.57
CA GLU A 10 4.25 20.02 16.04
C GLU A 10 5.63 19.35 16.29
N SER A 11 5.70 18.12 16.80
CA SER A 11 6.99 17.55 17.25
C SER A 11 7.99 17.24 16.12
N LEU A 12 7.53 17.03 14.88
CA LEU A 12 8.41 16.66 13.76
C LEU A 12 9.07 17.87 13.06
N THR A 13 8.49 19.08 13.17
CA THR A 13 8.96 20.30 12.48
C THR A 13 9.23 21.49 13.42
N THR A 14 8.92 21.36 14.72
CA THR A 14 9.14 22.43 15.71
C THR A 14 10.51 22.31 16.34
N GLU A 15 11.31 23.36 16.20
CA GLU A 15 12.54 23.55 16.95
C GLU A 15 12.20 24.21 18.31
N PHE A 16 12.58 23.55 19.40
CA PHE A 16 12.44 24.03 20.77
C PHE A 16 13.75 24.69 21.21
N ILE A 17 13.75 26.01 21.37
CA ILE A 17 14.94 26.79 21.72
C ILE A 17 14.81 27.28 23.17
N PHE A 18 15.79 26.98 24.02
CA PHE A 18 15.83 27.45 25.42
C PHE A 18 17.28 27.66 25.87
N GLY A 19 17.59 28.84 26.41
CA GLY A 19 18.97 29.21 26.75
C GLY A 19 19.91 29.02 25.53
N PRO A 20 21.08 28.38 25.68
CA PRO A 20 21.96 28.07 24.55
C PRO A 20 21.53 26.82 23.76
N PHE A 21 20.42 26.15 24.12
CA PHE A 21 20.05 24.85 23.57
C PHE A 21 18.94 24.93 22.52
N CYS A 22 19.03 24.09 21.49
CA CYS A 22 17.97 23.85 20.52
C CYS A 22 17.71 22.34 20.39
N VAL A 23 16.46 21.93 20.59
CA VAL A 23 15.98 20.55 20.44
C VAL A 23 15.07 20.45 19.23
N VAL A 24 15.37 19.51 18.33
CA VAL A 24 14.52 19.17 17.18
C VAL A 24 14.00 17.74 17.38
N PRO A 25 12.77 17.54 17.91
CA PRO A 25 12.30 16.22 18.31
C PRO A 25 12.23 15.23 17.14
N GLY A 26 11.77 15.68 15.97
CA GLY A 26 11.74 14.85 14.75
C GLY A 26 13.11 14.41 14.23
N LYS A 27 14.18 15.16 14.53
CA LYS A 27 15.56 14.76 14.22
C LYS A 27 16.27 14.11 15.41
N ARG A 28 15.60 13.99 16.56
CA ARG A 28 16.16 13.53 17.84
C ARG A 28 17.52 14.17 18.16
N LEU A 29 17.65 15.47 17.88
CA LEU A 29 18.90 16.22 18.00
C LEU A 29 18.79 17.29 19.08
N LEU A 30 19.75 17.32 20.00
CA LEU A 30 20.00 18.42 20.94
C LEU A 30 21.29 19.12 20.54
N THR A 31 21.24 20.43 20.33
CA THR A 31 22.43 21.26 20.09
C THR A 31 22.59 22.30 21.18
N ARG A 32 23.83 22.71 21.47
CA ARG A 32 24.19 23.87 22.30
C ARG A 32 24.98 24.84 21.46
N ASN A 33 24.46 26.06 21.26
CA ASN A 33 25.03 27.07 20.36
C ASN A 33 25.29 26.52 18.94
N GLY A 34 24.39 25.67 18.43
CA GLY A 34 24.49 25.06 17.11
C GLY A 34 25.42 23.85 17.00
N VAL A 35 26.12 23.47 18.08
CA VAL A 35 26.96 22.25 18.12
C VAL A 35 26.17 21.11 18.76
N ALA A 36 26.15 19.93 18.13
CA ALA A 36 25.46 18.76 18.67
C ALA A 36 26.01 18.37 20.06
N VAL A 37 25.10 18.05 20.98
CA VAL A 37 25.43 17.58 22.33
C VAL A 37 25.02 16.12 22.45
N GLU A 38 25.95 15.25 22.80
CA GLU A 38 25.65 13.84 23.06
C GLU A 38 24.71 13.70 24.25
N ILE A 39 23.55 13.08 24.00
CA ILE A 39 22.53 12.79 25.00
C ILE A 39 21.96 11.39 24.75
N GLY A 40 21.85 10.59 25.81
CA GLY A 40 21.29 9.25 25.69
C GLY A 40 19.80 9.29 25.32
N GLY A 41 19.34 8.38 24.45
CA GLY A 41 17.99 8.41 23.87
C GLY A 41 16.86 8.60 24.88
N ARG A 42 16.87 7.88 26.00
CA ARG A 42 15.84 8.01 27.05
C ARG A 42 15.90 9.34 27.80
N ALA A 43 17.09 9.95 27.96
CA ALA A 43 17.22 11.27 28.55
C ALA A 43 16.71 12.37 27.60
N LEU A 44 16.90 12.18 26.29
CA LEU A 44 16.32 13.04 25.26
C LEU A 44 14.80 12.90 25.21
N ASP A 45 14.26 11.68 25.30
CA ASP A 45 12.81 11.44 25.34
C ASP A 45 12.16 12.12 26.57
N LEU A 46 12.81 12.06 27.73
CA LEU A 46 12.39 12.81 28.92
C LEU A 46 12.43 14.32 28.70
N LEU A 47 13.47 14.83 28.04
CA LEU A 47 13.59 16.25 27.72
C LEU A 47 12.46 16.70 26.77
N ILE A 48 12.20 15.93 25.70
CA ILE A 48 11.12 16.20 24.74
C ILE A 48 9.77 16.18 25.46
N ALA A 49 9.50 15.18 26.28
CA ALA A 49 8.26 15.09 27.04
C ALA A 49 8.03 16.31 27.96
N LEU A 50 9.10 16.83 28.57
CA LEU A 50 9.07 18.02 29.42
C LEU A 50 8.92 19.34 28.60
N LEU A 51 9.48 19.41 27.38
CA LEU A 51 9.40 20.57 26.49
C LEU A 51 8.04 20.71 25.76
N GLU A 52 7.34 19.60 25.55
CA GLU A 52 5.98 19.61 24.97
C GLU A 52 4.97 20.31 25.90
N GLN A 53 5.18 20.25 27.21
CA GLN A 53 4.29 20.85 28.23
C GLN A 53 5.10 21.71 29.23
N PRO A 54 5.72 22.82 28.78
CA PRO A 54 6.58 23.64 29.62
C PRO A 54 5.76 24.25 30.77
N GLY A 55 6.34 24.30 31.97
CA GLY A 55 5.71 24.80 33.19
C GLY A 55 4.74 23.84 33.88
N ARG A 56 4.31 22.75 33.24
CA ARG A 56 3.46 21.72 33.86
C ARG A 56 4.31 20.64 34.53
N VAL A 57 3.91 20.23 35.74
CA VAL A 57 4.53 19.11 36.45
C VAL A 57 3.96 17.81 35.90
N LEU A 58 4.81 17.04 35.22
CA LEU A 58 4.49 15.69 34.75
C LEU A 58 4.81 14.69 35.87
N SER A 59 3.87 13.79 36.17
CA SER A 59 4.06 12.82 37.24
C SER A 59 5.13 11.81 36.86
N LYS A 60 5.74 11.16 37.86
CA LYS A 60 6.73 10.09 37.60
C LYS A 60 6.13 8.93 36.81
N TYR A 61 4.85 8.63 37.04
CA TYR A 61 4.14 7.58 36.33
C TYR A 61 3.96 7.94 34.85
N ASP A 62 3.48 9.15 34.54
CA ASP A 62 3.28 9.60 33.16
C ASP A 62 4.59 9.66 32.37
N LEU A 63 5.68 10.08 33.03
CA LEU A 63 7.01 10.08 32.40
C LEU A 63 7.54 8.66 32.17
N ILE A 64 7.26 7.72 33.08
CA ILE A 64 7.67 6.32 32.90
C ILE A 64 6.85 5.66 31.78
N ASP A 65 5.54 5.81 31.80
CA ASP A 65 4.62 5.24 30.82
C ASP A 65 4.91 5.76 29.40
N LYS A 66 5.15 7.07 29.28
CA LYS A 66 5.45 7.70 27.98
C LYS A 66 6.84 7.36 27.43
N VAL A 67 7.86 7.29 28.29
CA VAL A 67 9.25 7.06 27.85
C VAL A 67 9.60 5.56 27.84
N TRP A 68 8.87 4.70 28.54
CA TRP A 68 9.11 3.24 28.62
C TRP A 68 7.81 2.42 28.55
N PRO A 69 7.01 2.51 27.48
CA PRO A 69 5.69 1.87 27.40
C PRO A 69 5.75 0.33 27.47
N ASP A 70 6.82 -0.28 26.98
CA ASP A 70 6.97 -1.75 26.89
C ASP A 70 7.90 -2.35 27.96
N SER A 71 8.21 -1.61 29.04
CA SER A 71 9.12 -2.12 30.08
C SER A 71 8.76 -1.63 31.49
N VAL A 72 8.77 -2.54 32.47
CA VAL A 72 8.52 -2.20 33.88
C VAL A 72 9.79 -1.60 34.49
N VAL A 73 9.81 -0.27 34.62
CA VAL A 73 10.99 0.47 35.10
C VAL A 73 10.78 0.97 36.53
N ALA A 74 11.74 0.68 37.42
CA ALA A 74 11.72 1.21 38.78
C ALA A 74 12.00 2.73 38.80
N GLU A 75 11.43 3.45 39.77
CA GLU A 75 11.58 4.90 39.92
C GLU A 75 13.06 5.37 39.99
N GLY A 76 13.97 4.47 40.41
CA GLY A 76 15.41 4.71 40.42
C GLY A 76 16.01 5.02 39.05
N SER A 77 15.53 4.37 37.98
CA SER A 77 16.04 4.60 36.62
C SER A 77 15.57 5.95 36.06
N LEU A 78 14.34 6.37 36.36
CA LEU A 78 13.86 7.71 36.03
C LEU A 78 14.72 8.78 36.71
N ARG A 79 15.04 8.61 38.01
CA ARG A 79 15.94 9.52 38.74
C ARG A 79 17.36 9.54 38.15
N PHE A 80 17.87 8.40 37.73
CA PHE A 80 19.18 8.29 37.08
C PHE A 80 19.23 9.12 35.78
N HIS A 81 18.28 8.92 34.87
CA HIS A 81 18.23 9.66 33.60
C HIS A 81 17.95 11.16 33.80
N MET A 82 17.12 11.53 34.78
CA MET A 82 16.87 12.94 35.11
C MET A 82 18.12 13.64 35.68
N THR A 83 18.93 12.92 36.46
CA THR A 83 20.22 13.44 36.98
C THR A 83 21.22 13.61 35.84
N GLY A 84 21.29 12.64 34.91
CA GLY A 84 22.12 12.74 33.71
C GLY A 84 21.71 13.91 32.81
N LEU A 85 20.41 14.10 32.61
CA LEU A 85 19.84 15.21 31.84
C LEU A 85 20.20 16.57 32.44
N ARG A 86 20.05 16.74 33.76
CA ARG A 86 20.45 17.97 34.45
C ARG A 86 21.92 18.31 34.27
N ARG A 87 22.79 17.29 34.36
CA ARG A 87 24.23 17.45 34.14
C ARG A 87 24.54 17.91 32.71
N ILE A 88 23.86 17.35 31.70
CA ILE A 88 24.05 17.73 30.29
C ILE A 88 23.60 19.18 30.05
N LEU A 89 22.50 19.60 30.69
CA LEU A 89 21.96 20.96 30.53
C LEU A 89 22.69 22.01 31.39
N GLY A 90 23.55 21.61 32.33
CA GLY A 90 24.12 22.52 33.32
C GLY A 90 23.07 23.08 34.29
N ASP A 91 22.00 22.33 34.55
CA ASP A 91 20.87 22.75 35.39
C ASP A 91 21.29 22.92 36.86
N GLY A 92 21.32 24.16 37.35
CA GLY A 92 21.78 24.56 38.68
C GLY A 92 23.15 25.27 38.71
N GLU A 93 23.88 25.32 37.59
CA GLU A 93 25.13 26.09 37.44
C GLU A 93 24.83 27.49 36.86
N GLU A 94 25.60 28.51 37.25
CA GLU A 94 25.48 29.91 36.75
C GLU A 94 24.04 30.50 36.73
N GLN A 95 23.23 30.19 37.76
CA GLN A 95 21.81 30.59 37.90
C GLN A 95 20.84 30.01 36.84
N ALA A 96 21.29 29.14 35.93
CA ALA A 96 20.40 28.48 34.98
C ALA A 96 19.58 27.39 35.67
N ARG A 97 18.24 27.48 35.59
CA ARG A 97 17.33 26.47 36.13
C ARG A 97 16.34 26.01 35.05
N TYR A 98 16.55 24.81 34.52
CA TYR A 98 15.78 24.22 33.42
C TYR A 98 14.73 23.24 33.92
N ILE A 99 15.03 22.39 34.92
CA ILE A 99 14.11 21.34 35.39
C ILE A 99 13.85 21.49 36.89
N ALA A 100 12.59 21.75 37.26
CA ALA A 100 12.15 21.74 38.65
C ALA A 100 11.67 20.33 39.08
N THR A 101 12.02 19.94 40.31
CA THR A 101 11.46 18.72 40.94
C THR A 101 10.45 19.12 42.00
N GLN A 102 9.26 18.54 41.91
CA GLN A 102 8.29 18.56 43.00
C GLN A 102 8.36 17.23 43.75
N VAL A 103 8.84 17.28 44.99
CA VAL A 103 9.11 16.09 45.81
C VAL A 103 7.83 15.26 45.95
N GLY A 104 7.92 13.96 45.62
CA GLY A 104 6.80 13.02 45.68
C GLY A 104 5.87 13.03 44.46
N VAL A 105 5.94 14.02 43.58
CA VAL A 105 4.99 14.18 42.45
C VAL A 105 5.66 13.92 41.10
N GLY A 106 6.71 14.67 40.74
CA GLY A 106 7.24 14.61 39.38
C GLY A 106 8.20 15.74 39.01
N TYR A 107 8.31 16.03 37.71
CA TYR A 107 9.26 17.00 37.15
C TYR A 107 8.56 17.97 36.18
N ALA A 108 9.07 19.19 36.10
CA ALA A 108 8.58 20.22 35.17
C ALA A 108 9.76 20.94 34.50
N PHE A 109 9.61 21.31 33.23
CA PHE A 109 10.51 22.26 32.58
C PHE A 109 10.12 23.70 32.96
N VAL A 110 11.06 24.51 33.43
CA VAL A 110 10.77 25.84 34.02
C VAL A 110 11.51 27.00 33.37
N ALA A 111 12.32 26.75 32.34
CA ALA A 111 13.00 27.81 31.60
C ALA A 111 12.13 28.38 30.46
N PRO A 112 12.37 29.64 30.02
CA PRO A 112 11.73 30.22 28.85
C PRO A 112 12.00 29.39 27.58
N LEU A 113 10.95 29.12 26.80
CA LEU A 113 10.97 28.25 25.62
C LEU A 113 10.43 28.99 24.39
N GLU A 114 11.21 29.05 23.31
CA GLU A 114 10.79 29.57 22.01
C GLU A 114 10.57 28.41 21.03
N ARG A 115 9.50 28.48 20.21
CA ARG A 115 9.12 27.45 19.23
C ARG A 115 9.25 28.02 17.81
N LYS A 116 10.10 27.43 16.96
CA LYS A 116 10.33 27.88 15.58
C LYS A 116 9.96 26.78 14.57
N GLN A 117 9.14 27.11 13.58
CA GLN A 117 8.76 26.21 12.48
C GLN A 117 9.57 26.56 11.22
N THR A 118 10.23 25.58 10.61
CA THR A 118 10.96 25.77 9.34
C THR A 118 10.05 25.47 8.14
N ALA A 119 9.86 26.46 7.26
CA ALA A 119 9.20 26.28 5.97
C ALA A 119 10.20 25.72 4.95
N VAL A 120 9.90 24.56 4.37
CA VAL A 120 10.64 23.99 3.25
C VAL A 120 9.83 24.27 1.97
N HIS A 121 10.43 24.96 1.01
CA HIS A 121 9.89 25.08 -0.35
C HIS A 121 10.35 23.88 -1.20
N PRO A 122 9.45 23.11 -1.83
CA PRO A 122 9.85 22.05 -2.75
C PRO A 122 10.18 22.62 -4.14
N ALA A 123 11.18 22.03 -4.79
CA ALA A 123 11.45 22.23 -6.21
C ALA A 123 10.37 21.52 -7.06
N PRO A 124 10.02 22.05 -8.24
CA PRO A 124 8.89 21.55 -9.02
C PRO A 124 9.21 20.18 -9.64
N ILE A 125 8.53 19.14 -9.14
CA ILE A 125 8.40 17.88 -9.85
C ILE A 125 7.50 18.15 -11.05
N ALA A 126 8.01 17.85 -12.25
CA ALA A 126 7.27 18.03 -13.49
C ALA A 126 5.99 17.18 -13.49
N THR A 127 4.84 17.85 -13.32
CA THR A 127 3.51 17.31 -13.60
C THR A 127 3.40 17.03 -15.09
N ARG A 128 3.45 15.75 -15.47
CA ARG A 128 2.87 15.29 -16.74
C ARG A 128 1.57 14.57 -16.41
N ALA A 129 0.50 15.10 -16.99
CA ALA A 129 -0.81 14.49 -17.08
C ALA A 129 -0.66 13.04 -17.58
N THR A 130 -0.77 12.09 -16.65
CA THR A 130 -1.26 10.76 -16.99
C THR A 130 -2.74 10.93 -17.30
N GLU A 131 -3.17 10.46 -18.47
CA GLU A 131 -4.58 10.17 -18.76
C GLU A 131 -5.02 9.03 -17.82
N GLY A 132 -5.15 9.32 -16.52
CA GLY A 132 -5.82 8.46 -15.56
C GLY A 132 -7.31 8.60 -15.79
N VAL A 133 -7.96 7.49 -16.13
CA VAL A 133 -9.41 7.42 -16.26
C VAL A 133 -10.03 7.98 -14.97
N CYS A 134 -10.60 9.17 -15.07
CA CYS A 134 -11.41 9.77 -14.02
C CYS A 134 -12.66 8.90 -13.88
N SER A 135 -12.67 7.93 -12.95
CA SER A 135 -13.76 6.96 -12.78
C SER A 135 -14.93 7.57 -11.99
N LEU A 136 -15.38 8.75 -12.41
CA LEU A 136 -16.62 9.29 -11.89
C LEU A 136 -17.80 8.47 -12.42
N PRO A 137 -18.77 8.09 -11.57
CA PRO A 137 -19.98 7.41 -12.01
C PRO A 137 -20.72 8.22 -13.10
N PRO A 138 -21.49 7.58 -14.00
CA PRO A 138 -22.23 8.28 -15.03
C PRO A 138 -23.23 9.29 -14.45
N ARG A 139 -23.43 10.41 -15.15
CA ARG A 139 -24.33 11.48 -14.70
C ARG A 139 -25.79 11.10 -14.91
N ALA A 140 -26.59 11.25 -13.86
CA ALA A 140 -28.04 11.32 -13.99
C ALA A 140 -28.47 12.78 -14.17
N ARG A 141 -29.55 13.02 -14.93
CA ARG A 141 -30.11 14.36 -15.07
C ARG A 141 -30.71 14.83 -13.73
N LEU A 142 -30.14 15.87 -13.14
CA LEU A 142 -30.68 16.52 -11.95
C LEU A 142 -31.80 17.50 -12.32
N ILE A 143 -32.85 17.51 -11.50
CA ILE A 143 -34.02 18.36 -11.67
C ILE A 143 -34.25 19.18 -10.41
N GLY A 144 -34.25 20.51 -10.54
CA GLY A 144 -34.60 21.44 -9.46
C GLY A 144 -33.61 21.45 -8.30
N ARG A 145 -32.34 21.16 -8.60
CA ARG A 145 -31.23 21.14 -7.65
C ARG A 145 -30.15 22.14 -8.02
N GLU A 146 -30.45 23.08 -8.91
CA GLU A 146 -29.49 24.06 -9.42
C GLU A 146 -28.96 24.98 -8.30
N ILE A 147 -29.82 25.35 -7.34
CA ILE A 147 -29.43 26.15 -6.17
C ILE A 147 -28.54 25.34 -5.23
N ASP A 148 -28.96 24.12 -4.88
CA ASP A 148 -28.18 23.22 -4.01
C ASP A 148 -26.80 22.93 -4.63
N LEU A 149 -26.78 22.67 -5.93
CA LEU A 149 -25.58 22.40 -6.71
C LEU A 149 -24.62 23.60 -6.74
N GLN A 150 -25.14 24.81 -6.98
CA GLN A 150 -24.33 26.02 -6.93
C GLN A 150 -23.80 26.27 -5.53
N LEU A 151 -24.62 26.07 -4.49
CA LEU A 151 -24.22 26.21 -3.09
C LEU A 151 -23.07 25.26 -2.76
N VAL A 152 -23.18 23.98 -3.13
CA VAL A 152 -22.11 23.00 -2.90
C VAL A 152 -20.86 23.43 -3.67
N ILE A 153 -20.95 23.78 -4.94
CA ILE A 153 -19.79 24.20 -5.75
C ILE A 153 -19.11 25.44 -5.19
N ASP A 154 -19.88 26.46 -4.80
CA ASP A 154 -19.38 27.70 -4.21
C ASP A 154 -18.69 27.44 -2.88
N HIS A 155 -19.31 26.60 -2.03
CA HIS A 155 -18.68 26.22 -0.78
C HIS A 155 -17.42 25.44 -1.05
N MET A 156 -17.42 24.48 -1.99
CA MET A 156 -16.29 23.65 -2.45
C MET A 156 -15.12 24.46 -3.05
N GLN A 157 -15.24 25.78 -3.24
CA GLN A 157 -14.10 26.65 -3.57
C GLN A 157 -13.16 26.89 -2.36
N GLN A 158 -13.65 26.75 -1.12
CA GLN A 158 -12.89 26.98 0.12
C GLN A 158 -13.07 26.00 1.33
N PRO A 159 -13.63 24.76 1.27
CA PRO A 159 -13.82 23.92 2.45
C PRO A 159 -12.96 22.65 2.43
N ARG A 160 -12.58 22.14 3.59
CA ARG A 160 -11.89 20.85 3.72
C ARG A 160 -12.86 19.66 3.77
N LEU A 161 -14.06 19.86 4.33
CA LEU A 161 -15.11 18.83 4.43
C LEU A 161 -16.52 19.42 4.30
N PHE A 162 -17.28 18.91 3.33
CA PHE A 162 -18.69 19.23 3.11
C PHE A 162 -19.51 17.94 3.14
N THR A 163 -20.55 17.89 3.98
CA THR A 163 -21.42 16.72 4.08
C THR A 163 -22.83 17.07 3.61
N ILE A 164 -23.30 16.36 2.58
CA ILE A 164 -24.70 16.38 2.18
C ILE A 164 -25.45 15.41 3.09
N VAL A 165 -26.30 15.95 3.96
CA VAL A 165 -27.09 15.20 4.92
C VAL A 165 -28.54 15.17 4.50
N GLY A 166 -29.18 14.01 4.58
CA GLY A 166 -30.59 13.89 4.26
C GLY A 166 -31.10 12.46 4.30
N PRO A 167 -32.43 12.28 4.36
CA PRO A 167 -33.04 10.95 4.43
C PRO A 167 -32.68 10.09 3.21
N GLY A 168 -32.82 8.76 3.34
CA GLY A 168 -32.64 7.84 2.22
C GLY A 168 -33.56 8.22 1.04
N GLY A 169 -33.05 8.14 -0.20
CA GLY A 169 -33.84 8.39 -1.40
C GLY A 169 -34.13 9.86 -1.75
N VAL A 170 -33.53 10.85 -1.06
CA VAL A 170 -33.72 12.28 -1.37
C VAL A 170 -32.89 12.79 -2.57
N GLY A 171 -31.88 12.04 -3.00
CA GLY A 171 -31.03 12.37 -4.15
C GLY A 171 -29.59 12.84 -3.82
N LYS A 172 -29.07 12.52 -2.63
CA LYS A 172 -27.72 12.94 -2.19
C LYS A 172 -26.61 12.47 -3.13
N THR A 173 -26.59 11.18 -3.45
CA THR A 173 -25.61 10.55 -4.33
C THR A 173 -25.62 11.19 -5.73
N SER A 174 -26.80 11.40 -6.30
CA SER A 174 -26.94 12.05 -7.61
C SER A 174 -26.40 13.48 -7.60
N LEU A 175 -26.68 14.26 -6.55
CA LEU A 175 -26.14 15.61 -6.37
C LEU A 175 -24.61 15.57 -6.24
N ALA A 176 -24.06 14.66 -5.43
CA ALA A 176 -22.62 14.52 -5.23
C ALA A 176 -21.88 14.14 -6.52
N ILE A 177 -22.44 13.24 -7.33
CA ILE A 177 -21.87 12.84 -8.63
C ILE A 177 -21.84 14.04 -9.58
N GLU A 178 -22.92 14.81 -9.70
CA GLU A 178 -22.96 15.99 -10.59
C GLU A 178 -21.99 17.09 -10.11
N VAL A 179 -21.89 17.31 -8.79
CA VAL A 179 -20.87 18.20 -8.21
C VAL A 179 -19.47 17.73 -8.62
N ALA A 180 -19.17 16.44 -8.46
CA ALA A 180 -17.87 15.85 -8.81
C ALA A 180 -17.52 16.09 -10.29
N HIS A 181 -18.47 15.87 -11.18
CA HIS A 181 -18.31 16.08 -12.62
C HIS A 181 -18.09 17.56 -12.99
N ARG A 182 -18.81 18.49 -12.35
CA ARG A 182 -18.63 19.93 -12.59
C ARG A 182 -17.31 20.43 -12.06
N ILE A 183 -16.88 19.94 -10.90
CA ILE A 183 -15.60 20.29 -10.29
C ILE A 183 -14.43 19.74 -11.11
N ALA A 184 -14.53 18.48 -11.60
CA ALA A 184 -13.56 17.92 -12.52
C ALA A 184 -13.41 18.77 -13.81
N ALA A 185 -14.53 19.28 -14.34
CA ALA A 185 -14.53 20.16 -15.51
C ALA A 185 -13.96 21.58 -15.25
N GLN A 186 -13.88 22.01 -13.99
CA GLN A 186 -13.36 23.33 -13.59
C GLN A 186 -11.83 23.34 -13.34
N GLY A 187 -11.14 22.22 -13.58
CA GLY A 187 -9.67 22.15 -13.56
C GLY A 187 -9.06 21.70 -12.23
N TYR A 188 -9.80 20.97 -11.39
CA TYR A 188 -9.19 20.22 -10.28
C TYR A 188 -8.29 19.10 -10.83
N GLU A 189 -7.10 18.93 -10.23
CA GLU A 189 -6.08 17.99 -10.72
C GLU A 189 -6.56 16.53 -10.67
N ARG A 190 -7.36 16.16 -9.66
CA ARG A 190 -7.93 14.81 -9.50
C ARG A 190 -9.22 14.82 -8.67
N VAL A 191 -10.25 14.11 -9.12
CA VAL A 191 -11.49 13.84 -8.37
C VAL A 191 -11.70 12.33 -8.29
N SER A 192 -11.89 11.79 -7.08
CA SER A 192 -12.08 10.35 -6.86
C SER A 192 -13.40 10.09 -6.14
N PHE A 193 -14.15 9.07 -6.61
CA PHE A 193 -15.41 8.64 -6.03
C PHE A 193 -15.24 7.32 -5.27
N VAL A 194 -15.75 7.27 -4.05
CA VAL A 194 -15.68 6.13 -3.14
C VAL A 194 -17.11 5.74 -2.76
N ASP A 195 -17.59 4.59 -3.26
CA ASP A 195 -18.85 4.01 -2.78
C ASP A 195 -18.59 3.11 -1.58
N LEU A 196 -18.96 3.57 -0.37
CA LEU A 196 -18.84 2.75 0.83
C LEU A 196 -19.97 1.73 0.97
N ALA A 197 -21.01 1.73 0.11
CA ALA A 197 -22.11 0.73 0.22
C ALA A 197 -21.63 -0.72 0.11
N GLN A 198 -20.46 -0.95 -0.49
CA GLN A 198 -19.86 -2.29 -0.65
C GLN A 198 -18.91 -2.69 0.49
N VAL A 199 -18.76 -1.86 1.52
CA VAL A 199 -17.84 -2.09 2.64
C VAL A 199 -18.67 -2.34 3.89
N GLU A 200 -18.73 -3.58 4.39
CA GLU A 200 -19.46 -3.87 5.64
C GLU A 200 -18.53 -3.78 6.88
N ASP A 201 -17.23 -4.09 6.74
CA ASP A 201 -16.24 -3.98 7.82
C ASP A 201 -15.55 -2.60 7.87
N SER A 202 -15.71 -1.92 9.00
CA SER A 202 -15.05 -0.65 9.33
C SER A 202 -13.53 -0.63 9.17
N ALA A 203 -12.85 -1.76 9.37
CA ALA A 203 -11.40 -1.86 9.23
C ALA A 203 -10.93 -1.72 7.77
N LEU A 204 -11.82 -1.94 6.79
CA LEU A 204 -11.51 -1.91 5.36
C LEU A 204 -11.67 -0.52 4.74
N VAL A 205 -12.20 0.46 5.47
CA VAL A 205 -12.43 1.83 4.95
C VAL A 205 -11.14 2.47 4.42
N PRO A 206 -9.99 2.46 5.13
CA PRO A 206 -8.76 3.07 4.61
C PRO A 206 -8.27 2.38 3.32
N SER A 207 -8.37 1.05 3.24
CA SER A 207 -8.01 0.29 2.05
C SER A 207 -8.95 0.57 0.87
N ALA A 208 -10.24 0.78 1.11
CA ALA A 208 -11.20 1.16 0.09
C ALA A 208 -10.91 2.54 -0.52
N LEU A 209 -10.55 3.52 0.32
CA LEU A 209 -10.11 4.85 -0.12
C LEU A 209 -8.77 4.81 -0.87
N ALA A 210 -7.79 4.07 -0.34
CA ALA A 210 -6.49 3.93 -1.01
C ALA A 210 -6.67 3.33 -2.42
N ARG A 211 -7.54 2.32 -2.56
CA ARG A 211 -7.86 1.71 -3.84
C ARG A 211 -8.51 2.68 -4.83
N SER A 212 -9.46 3.52 -4.40
CA SER A 212 -10.11 4.49 -5.32
C SER A 212 -9.14 5.58 -5.82
N LEU A 213 -7.99 5.70 -5.17
CA LEU A 213 -6.89 6.59 -5.51
C LEU A 213 -5.73 5.88 -6.21
N ASP A 214 -5.87 4.58 -6.50
CA ASP A 214 -4.82 3.72 -7.05
C ASP A 214 -3.54 3.71 -6.20
N ILE A 215 -3.69 3.84 -4.88
CA ILE A 215 -2.58 3.80 -3.92
C ILE A 215 -2.34 2.34 -3.53
N PRO A 216 -1.19 1.74 -3.89
CA PRO A 216 -0.87 0.37 -3.51
C PRO A 216 -0.53 0.30 -2.03
N VAL A 217 -1.36 -0.37 -1.24
CA VAL A 217 -1.12 -0.53 0.20
C VAL A 217 -0.42 -1.86 0.46
N GLN A 218 0.90 -1.84 0.54
CA GLN A 218 1.72 -3.04 0.78
C GLN A 218 2.33 -3.08 2.19
N ALA A 219 1.72 -2.36 3.14
CA ALA A 219 2.14 -2.25 4.54
C ALA A 219 1.05 -2.75 5.51
N GLU A 220 1.42 -2.94 6.78
CA GLU A 220 0.45 -3.34 7.83
C GLU A 220 -0.55 -2.24 8.20
N ASP A 221 -0.21 -0.97 7.94
CA ASP A 221 -1.04 0.19 8.27
C ASP A 221 -1.49 0.93 6.98
N PRO A 222 -2.65 0.55 6.43
CA PRO A 222 -3.25 1.22 5.28
C PRO A 222 -3.54 2.71 5.49
N MET A 223 -3.84 3.10 6.73
CA MET A 223 -4.19 4.47 7.08
C MET A 223 -2.96 5.36 7.02
N PHE A 224 -1.82 4.90 7.55
CA PHE A 224 -0.55 5.62 7.41
C PHE A 224 -0.18 5.85 5.94
N VAL A 225 -0.24 4.80 5.10
CA VAL A 225 0.12 4.88 3.68
C VAL A 225 -0.81 5.85 2.94
N LEU A 226 -2.11 5.78 3.19
CA LEU A 226 -3.09 6.69 2.61
C LEU A 226 -2.78 8.15 2.97
N LEU A 227 -2.57 8.44 4.26
CA LEU A 227 -2.30 9.79 4.74
C LEU A 227 -0.98 10.36 4.18
N ALA A 228 0.05 9.52 4.05
CA ALA A 228 1.33 9.92 3.46
C ALA A 228 1.18 10.34 1.99
N HIS A 229 0.40 9.59 1.20
CA HIS A 229 0.14 9.91 -0.21
C HIS A 229 -0.76 11.13 -0.38
N LEU A 230 -1.73 11.33 0.51
CA LEU A 230 -2.66 12.47 0.44
C LEU A 230 -2.00 13.81 0.82
N ARG A 231 -0.95 13.79 1.64
CA ARG A 231 -0.32 15.00 2.22
C ARG A 231 0.11 16.05 1.18
N GLU A 232 0.60 15.62 0.03
CA GLU A 232 1.12 16.49 -1.04
C GLU A 232 0.16 16.61 -2.23
N GLN A 233 -1.04 16.02 -2.13
CA GLN A 233 -2.00 16.01 -3.23
C GLN A 233 -3.08 17.07 -3.05
N ARG A 234 -3.39 17.75 -4.15
CA ARG A 234 -4.54 18.63 -4.27
C ARG A 234 -5.63 17.91 -5.05
N LEU A 235 -6.52 17.23 -4.33
CA LEU A 235 -7.60 16.44 -4.93
C LEU A 235 -8.91 16.60 -4.18
N MET A 236 -9.99 16.15 -4.82
CA MET A 236 -11.31 16.05 -4.21
C MET A 236 -11.72 14.59 -4.03
N LEU A 237 -12.10 14.24 -2.80
CA LEU A 237 -12.70 12.94 -2.45
C LEU A 237 -14.21 13.08 -2.37
N VAL A 238 -14.94 12.22 -3.06
CA VAL A 238 -16.38 12.07 -2.92
C VAL A 238 -16.67 10.74 -2.25
N ILE A 239 -17.12 10.77 -1.00
CA ILE A 239 -17.38 9.57 -0.20
C ILE A 239 -18.89 9.40 -0.05
N ASP A 240 -19.44 8.40 -0.72
CA ASP A 240 -20.87 8.10 -0.71
C ASP A 240 -21.22 7.05 0.34
N ASN A 241 -22.43 7.14 0.91
CA ASN A 241 -23.02 6.15 1.82
C ASN A 241 -22.31 5.99 3.17
N CYS A 242 -21.87 7.08 3.80
CA CYS A 242 -21.13 7.03 5.07
C CYS A 242 -21.95 6.51 6.27
N GLU A 243 -23.28 6.46 6.17
CA GLU A 243 -24.20 6.25 7.32
C GLU A 243 -24.03 4.95 8.12
N HIS A 244 -23.47 3.90 7.52
CA HIS A 244 -23.29 2.60 8.19
C HIS A 244 -21.90 2.44 8.81
N LEU A 245 -20.98 3.38 8.53
CA LEU A 245 -19.58 3.38 8.99
C LEU A 245 -19.17 4.75 9.56
N ILE A 246 -20.12 5.51 10.10
CA ILE A 246 -19.90 6.91 10.51
C ILE A 246 -18.70 7.06 11.43
N ASP A 247 -18.58 6.23 12.47
CA ASP A 247 -17.48 6.34 13.43
C ASP A 247 -16.10 6.17 12.75
N ALA A 248 -15.97 5.14 11.89
CA ALA A 248 -14.73 4.86 11.18
C ALA A 248 -14.39 5.93 10.14
N VAL A 249 -15.39 6.39 9.38
CA VAL A 249 -15.23 7.47 8.39
C VAL A 249 -14.88 8.78 9.08
N SER A 250 -15.49 9.08 10.23
CA SER A 250 -15.23 10.33 10.97
C SER A 250 -13.79 10.39 11.47
N ILE A 251 -13.30 9.31 12.08
CA ILE A 251 -11.90 9.20 12.53
C ILE A 251 -10.95 9.41 11.34
N LEU A 252 -11.24 8.75 10.21
CA LEU A 252 -10.41 8.85 9.01
C LEU A 252 -10.40 10.28 8.43
N LEU A 253 -11.56 10.93 8.37
CA LEU A 253 -11.68 12.29 7.85
C LEU A 253 -11.04 13.35 8.75
N GLU A 254 -11.07 13.17 10.07
CA GLU A 254 -10.31 14.02 10.99
C GLU A 254 -8.81 13.94 10.69
N GLN A 255 -8.29 12.72 10.54
CA GLN A 255 -6.88 12.51 10.23
C GLN A 255 -6.49 13.03 8.83
N ILE A 256 -7.37 12.92 7.83
CA ILE A 256 -7.14 13.49 6.49
C ILE A 256 -7.16 15.02 6.54
N SER A 257 -8.17 15.62 7.18
CA SER A 257 -8.30 17.07 7.30
C SER A 257 -7.12 17.69 8.06
N ASP A 258 -6.61 16.96 9.05
CA ASP A 258 -5.35 17.29 9.68
C ASP A 258 -4.25 17.12 8.64
N THR A 259 -3.90 15.88 8.26
CA THR A 259 -2.68 15.52 7.52
C THR A 259 -2.52 16.19 6.16
N ALA A 260 -3.63 16.34 5.43
CA ALA A 260 -3.70 16.76 4.03
C ALA A 260 -4.72 17.91 3.85
N PRO A 261 -4.36 19.15 4.25
CA PRO A 261 -5.29 20.28 4.26
C PRO A 261 -5.76 20.76 2.88
N GLU A 262 -5.09 20.31 1.81
CA GLU A 262 -5.44 20.62 0.41
C GLU A 262 -6.40 19.58 -0.22
N VAL A 263 -6.76 18.53 0.53
CA VAL A 263 -7.74 17.53 0.11
C VAL A 263 -9.14 18.03 0.50
N GLY A 264 -9.97 18.28 -0.50
CA GLY A 264 -11.38 18.61 -0.31
C GLY A 264 -12.22 17.34 -0.22
N VAL A 265 -13.12 17.25 0.75
CA VAL A 265 -14.00 16.08 0.92
C VAL A 265 -15.46 16.47 0.75
N LEU A 266 -16.17 15.74 -0.10
CA LEU A 266 -17.63 15.77 -0.21
C LEU A 266 -18.18 14.42 0.24
N ALA A 267 -18.85 14.38 1.38
CA ALA A 267 -19.46 13.18 1.92
C ALA A 267 -20.99 13.17 1.75
N THR A 268 -21.58 12.00 1.57
CA THR A 268 -23.03 11.80 1.71
C THR A 268 -23.35 10.92 2.90
N SER A 269 -24.33 11.32 3.71
CA SER A 269 -24.75 10.58 4.90
C SER A 269 -26.22 10.85 5.26
N ARG A 270 -26.81 10.00 6.11
CA ARG A 270 -28.15 10.22 6.69
C ARG A 270 -28.15 11.20 7.86
N GLU A 271 -27.03 11.29 8.55
CA GLU A 271 -26.82 12.21 9.66
C GLU A 271 -25.42 12.84 9.56
N PRO A 272 -25.18 13.98 10.22
CA PRO A 272 -23.87 14.64 10.21
C PRO A 272 -22.78 13.70 10.73
N LEU A 273 -21.59 13.77 10.15
CA LEU A 273 -20.43 12.98 10.59
C LEU A 273 -19.87 13.49 11.91
N ARG A 274 -20.16 14.75 12.27
CA ARG A 274 -19.70 15.42 13.50
C ARG A 274 -18.18 15.57 13.57
N VAL A 275 -17.57 15.75 12.40
CA VAL A 275 -16.13 15.98 12.23
C VAL A 275 -15.80 17.46 12.39
N ARG A 276 -14.63 17.78 12.94
CA ARG A 276 -14.15 19.17 13.06
C ARG A 276 -14.06 19.84 11.68
N GLY A 277 -14.70 21.01 11.53
CA GLY A 277 -14.69 21.75 10.26
C GLY A 277 -15.68 21.24 9.22
N GLU A 278 -16.56 20.30 9.58
CA GLU A 278 -17.64 19.82 8.72
C GLU A 278 -18.66 20.95 8.43
N TYR A 279 -18.86 21.23 7.14
CA TYR A 279 -20.00 22.01 6.70
C TYR A 279 -21.16 21.07 6.34
N VAL A 280 -22.28 21.21 7.05
CA VAL A 280 -23.45 20.34 6.86
C VAL A 280 -24.48 21.04 5.99
N HIS A 281 -24.78 20.46 4.83
CA HIS A 281 -25.91 20.87 4.01
C HIS A 281 -27.04 19.85 4.10
N TRP A 282 -28.16 20.28 4.70
CA TRP A 282 -29.37 19.49 4.79
C TRP A 282 -30.13 19.54 3.47
N LEU A 283 -30.04 18.45 2.69
CA LEU A 283 -30.74 18.34 1.42
C LEU A 283 -32.23 18.12 1.66
N ASN A 284 -33.02 19.15 1.37
CA ASN A 284 -34.47 19.09 1.50
C ASN A 284 -35.11 18.26 0.37
N PRO A 285 -36.29 17.68 0.57
CA PRO A 285 -37.08 17.11 -0.53
C PRO A 285 -37.37 18.13 -1.64
N LEU A 286 -37.74 17.65 -2.83
CA LEU A 286 -38.08 18.49 -3.97
C LEU A 286 -39.33 19.31 -3.68
N GLU A 287 -39.34 20.56 -4.12
CA GLU A 287 -40.51 21.43 -3.94
C GLU A 287 -41.70 20.92 -4.75
N PHE A 288 -42.89 21.00 -4.12
CA PHE A 288 -44.18 20.63 -4.68
C PHE A 288 -45.23 21.69 -4.27
N PRO A 289 -46.31 21.86 -5.06
CA PRO A 289 -47.33 22.86 -4.76
C PRO A 289 -48.16 22.45 -3.54
N ARG A 290 -48.30 23.34 -2.55
CA ARG A 290 -49.13 23.09 -1.34
C ARG A 290 -50.63 23.33 -1.59
N GLU A 291 -50.95 24.20 -2.54
CA GLU A 291 -52.32 24.52 -2.95
C GLU A 291 -52.46 24.39 -4.48
N PRO A 292 -52.41 23.15 -5.02
CA PRO A 292 -52.37 22.95 -6.47
C PRO A 292 -53.64 23.39 -7.22
N GLN A 293 -54.76 23.51 -6.51
CA GLN A 293 -56.09 23.85 -7.02
C GLN A 293 -56.23 25.22 -7.72
N HIS A 294 -55.22 26.10 -7.58
CA HIS A 294 -55.21 27.44 -8.20
C HIS A 294 -54.15 27.60 -9.30
N LEU A 295 -53.40 26.55 -9.63
CA LEU A 295 -52.26 26.62 -10.55
C LEU A 295 -52.58 26.05 -11.93
N GLY A 296 -52.11 26.72 -12.98
CA GLY A 296 -52.14 26.22 -14.36
C GLY A 296 -51.10 25.11 -14.61
N VAL A 297 -51.21 24.40 -15.73
CA VAL A 297 -50.30 23.28 -16.08
C VAL A 297 -48.84 23.73 -16.18
N GLU A 298 -48.57 24.89 -16.79
CA GLU A 298 -47.21 25.44 -16.90
C GLU A 298 -46.62 25.80 -15.52
N GLU A 299 -47.45 26.33 -14.61
CA GLU A 299 -47.04 26.66 -13.25
C GLU A 299 -46.77 25.41 -12.40
N LEU A 300 -47.56 24.35 -12.60
CA LEU A 300 -47.34 23.05 -11.95
C LEU A 300 -46.02 22.40 -12.44
N LEU A 301 -45.71 22.47 -13.74
CA LEU A 301 -44.47 21.93 -14.30
C LEU A 301 -43.20 22.68 -13.87
N ALA A 302 -43.34 23.89 -13.32
CA ALA A 302 -42.23 24.62 -12.72
C ALA A 302 -41.76 23.99 -11.39
N PHE A 303 -42.61 23.23 -10.69
CA PHE A 303 -42.23 22.54 -9.45
C PHE A 303 -41.35 21.32 -9.73
N PRO A 304 -40.15 21.22 -9.12
CA PRO A 304 -39.21 20.12 -9.33
C PRO A 304 -39.78 18.72 -9.12
N ALA A 305 -40.63 18.52 -8.10
CA ALA A 305 -41.25 17.22 -7.83
C ALA A 305 -42.18 16.77 -8.98
N ILE A 306 -42.96 17.72 -9.53
CA ILE A 306 -43.87 17.45 -10.65
C ILE A 306 -43.08 17.23 -11.94
N LYS A 307 -42.04 18.03 -12.18
CA LYS A 307 -41.15 17.86 -13.33
C LYS A 307 -40.45 16.51 -13.31
N LEU A 308 -39.94 16.07 -12.16
CA LEU A 308 -39.35 14.74 -11.99
C LEU A 308 -40.38 13.64 -12.28
N PHE A 309 -41.58 13.75 -11.73
CA PHE A 309 -42.65 12.77 -11.96
C PHE A 309 -42.99 12.65 -13.45
N VAL A 310 -43.22 13.78 -14.12
CA VAL A 310 -43.58 13.81 -15.55
C VAL A 310 -42.44 13.27 -16.39
N GLU A 311 -41.19 13.66 -16.13
CA GLU A 311 -40.04 13.17 -16.88
C GLU A 311 -39.88 11.65 -16.76
N ARG A 312 -39.96 11.10 -15.55
CA ARG A 312 -39.85 9.65 -15.33
C ARG A 312 -41.02 8.86 -15.93
N ALA A 313 -42.24 9.36 -15.80
CA ALA A 313 -43.41 8.69 -16.37
C ALA A 313 -43.51 8.84 -17.91
N SER A 314 -42.89 9.88 -18.51
CA SER A 314 -42.86 10.09 -19.96
C SER A 314 -41.86 9.18 -20.67
N LEU A 315 -40.79 8.74 -19.98
CA LEU A 315 -39.87 7.70 -20.50
C LEU A 315 -40.59 6.37 -20.79
N SER A 316 -41.79 6.18 -20.25
CA SER A 316 -42.65 5.02 -20.48
C SER A 316 -43.82 5.27 -21.45
N ASN A 317 -43.75 6.31 -22.31
CA ASN A 317 -44.76 6.67 -23.33
C ASN A 317 -46.17 7.03 -22.81
N ALA A 318 -46.31 7.55 -21.59
CA ALA A 318 -47.60 7.98 -21.05
C ALA A 318 -47.95 9.45 -21.42
N THR A 319 -49.16 9.73 -21.92
CA THR A 319 -49.73 11.09 -22.05
C THR A 319 -50.33 11.55 -20.72
N LEU A 320 -49.55 12.29 -19.93
CA LEU A 320 -49.84 12.54 -18.50
C LEU A 320 -50.61 13.83 -18.19
N LEU A 321 -50.63 14.78 -19.14
CA LEU A 321 -51.05 16.16 -18.90
C LEU A 321 -52.41 16.52 -19.54
N GLU A 322 -53.21 15.53 -19.95
CA GLU A 322 -54.59 15.75 -20.39
C GLU A 322 -55.55 16.02 -19.21
N ALA A 323 -56.78 16.48 -19.49
CA ALA A 323 -57.78 17.05 -18.57
C ALA A 323 -57.74 16.51 -17.11
N GLY A 324 -57.10 17.26 -16.21
CA GLY A 324 -57.05 17.00 -14.77
C GLY A 324 -55.83 16.21 -14.26
N GLY A 325 -54.93 15.76 -15.15
CA GLY A 325 -53.74 14.98 -14.78
C GLY A 325 -52.74 15.74 -13.90
N GLY A 326 -52.51 17.03 -14.17
CA GLY A 326 -51.59 17.85 -13.37
C GLY A 326 -51.97 17.94 -11.89
N GLN A 327 -53.27 17.99 -11.58
CA GLN A 327 -53.77 18.05 -10.20
C GLN A 327 -53.54 16.72 -9.46
N MET A 328 -53.71 15.58 -10.15
CA MET A 328 -53.45 14.26 -9.58
C MET A 328 -51.95 14.07 -9.30
N ILE A 329 -51.09 14.51 -10.21
CA ILE A 329 -49.63 14.47 -10.02
C ILE A 329 -49.22 15.34 -8.83
N ALA A 330 -49.81 16.53 -8.68
CA ALA A 330 -49.55 17.39 -7.54
C ALA A 330 -49.94 16.74 -6.20
N ASP A 331 -51.11 16.10 -6.11
CA ASP A 331 -51.53 15.37 -4.90
C ASP A 331 -50.63 14.15 -4.60
N ILE A 332 -50.18 13.43 -5.64
CA ILE A 332 -49.18 12.36 -5.48
C ILE A 332 -47.88 12.93 -4.90
N CYS A 333 -47.31 13.97 -5.52
CA CYS A 333 -46.07 14.59 -5.04
C CYS A 333 -46.19 15.13 -3.61
N GLN A 334 -47.36 15.66 -3.24
CA GLN A 334 -47.65 16.11 -1.87
C GLN A 334 -47.66 14.96 -0.87
N ARG A 335 -48.31 13.83 -1.18
CA ARG A 335 -48.34 12.62 -0.32
C ARG A 335 -46.97 11.98 -0.15
N LEU A 336 -46.14 12.07 -1.19
CA LEU A 336 -44.75 11.60 -1.18
C LEU A 336 -43.78 12.62 -0.56
N GLU A 337 -44.30 13.75 -0.08
CA GLU A 337 -43.57 14.82 0.59
C GLU A 337 -42.35 15.33 -0.21
N GLY A 338 -42.42 15.28 -1.55
CA GLY A 338 -41.30 15.72 -2.40
C GLY A 338 -40.09 14.77 -2.44
N MET A 339 -40.16 13.58 -1.86
CA MET A 339 -39.03 12.65 -1.81
C MET A 339 -38.72 12.07 -3.20
N ALA A 340 -37.51 12.29 -3.71
CA ALA A 340 -37.14 11.98 -5.09
C ALA A 340 -37.36 10.51 -5.47
N LEU A 341 -36.73 9.55 -4.78
CA LEU A 341 -36.87 8.12 -5.08
C LEU A 341 -38.33 7.62 -4.98
N PRO A 342 -39.11 7.95 -3.92
CA PRO A 342 -40.55 7.70 -3.89
C PRO A 342 -41.32 8.23 -5.10
N ILE A 343 -41.01 9.45 -5.56
CA ILE A 343 -41.62 10.05 -6.74
C ILE A 343 -41.25 9.26 -8.00
N GLU A 344 -39.99 8.87 -8.16
CA GLU A 344 -39.56 8.03 -9.28
C GLU A 344 -40.29 6.68 -9.28
N LEU A 345 -40.36 6.01 -8.12
CA LEU A 345 -41.10 4.75 -7.97
C LEU A 345 -42.58 4.91 -8.32
N ALA A 346 -43.23 5.99 -7.89
CA ALA A 346 -44.63 6.27 -8.22
C ALA A 346 -44.82 6.58 -9.72
N ALA A 347 -43.90 7.32 -10.33
CA ALA A 347 -43.94 7.68 -11.74
C ALA A 347 -43.81 6.44 -12.65
N MET A 348 -42.90 5.52 -12.33
CA MET A 348 -42.74 4.26 -13.07
C MET A 348 -44.01 3.40 -13.05
N ARG A 349 -44.84 3.52 -11.99
CA ARG A 349 -46.10 2.77 -11.87
C ARG A 349 -47.23 3.32 -12.74
N VAL A 350 -47.12 4.57 -13.20
CA VAL A 350 -48.10 5.16 -14.12
C VAL A 350 -48.10 4.43 -15.46
N ALA A 351 -46.95 3.92 -15.89
CA ALA A 351 -46.84 3.10 -17.10
C ALA A 351 -47.69 1.82 -17.02
N SER A 352 -47.73 1.18 -15.84
CA SER A 352 -48.41 -0.10 -15.64
C SER A 352 -49.89 0.03 -15.26
N HIS A 353 -50.26 1.04 -14.48
CA HIS A 353 -51.60 1.17 -13.89
C HIS A 353 -52.38 2.41 -14.36
N GLY A 354 -51.72 3.35 -15.02
CA GLY A 354 -52.30 4.65 -15.37
C GLY A 354 -52.35 5.63 -14.20
N LEU A 355 -52.40 6.93 -14.52
CA LEU A 355 -52.27 8.01 -13.55
C LEU A 355 -53.41 8.03 -12.52
N LYS A 356 -54.66 7.85 -12.98
CA LYS A 356 -55.86 7.85 -12.12
C LYS A 356 -55.86 6.70 -11.11
N ALA A 357 -55.47 5.49 -11.53
CA ALA A 357 -55.42 4.34 -10.64
C ALA A 357 -54.26 4.46 -9.64
N THR A 358 -53.10 4.95 -10.08
CA THR A 358 -51.94 5.21 -9.21
C THR A 358 -52.30 6.22 -8.11
N HIS A 359 -52.98 7.31 -8.49
CA HIS A 359 -53.48 8.33 -7.56
C HIS A 359 -54.48 7.75 -6.54
N ALA A 360 -55.46 6.96 -6.98
CA ALA A 360 -56.46 6.33 -6.10
C ALA A 360 -55.87 5.28 -5.15
N LEU A 361 -54.94 4.44 -5.62
CA LEU A 361 -54.30 3.39 -4.81
C LEU A 361 -53.39 3.98 -3.72
N LEU A 362 -52.65 5.06 -4.04
CA LEU A 362 -51.93 5.85 -3.04
C LEU A 362 -52.92 6.55 -2.08
N GLY A 363 -54.07 6.98 -2.60
CA GLY A 363 -55.29 7.40 -1.89
C GLY A 363 -55.64 6.55 -0.65
N GLU A 364 -55.98 5.30 -0.92
CA GLU A 364 -56.57 4.34 0.03
C GLU A 364 -55.56 3.78 1.02
N ARG A 365 -54.32 3.52 0.60
CA ARG A 365 -53.29 2.95 1.47
C ARG A 365 -52.68 3.96 2.45
N PHE A 366 -52.47 5.20 2.01
CA PHE A 366 -51.97 6.27 2.88
C PHE A 366 -53.01 6.69 3.94
N SER A 367 -54.32 6.47 3.67
CA SER A 367 -55.39 6.72 4.64
C SER A 367 -55.59 5.60 5.67
N LEU A 368 -55.18 4.35 5.35
CA LEU A 368 -55.32 3.18 6.24
C LEU A 368 -54.04 2.83 7.03
N GLY A 369 -52.86 3.29 6.62
CA GLY A 369 -51.55 2.73 7.06
C GLY A 369 -50.67 3.54 8.01
N TRP A 370 -51.04 4.75 8.43
CA TRP A 370 -50.17 5.63 9.25
C TRP A 370 -50.11 5.30 10.76
N SER A 371 -50.35 4.04 11.15
CA SER A 371 -50.28 3.57 12.55
C SER A 371 -49.16 2.56 12.80
N GLY A 372 -48.03 2.69 12.11
CA GLY A 372 -46.78 1.95 12.38
C GLY A 372 -45.87 2.63 13.42
N ARG A 373 -45.08 1.83 14.17
CA ARG A 373 -44.27 2.17 15.37
C ARG A 373 -43.82 3.65 15.48
N ARG A 374 -44.31 4.32 16.52
CA ARG A 374 -44.15 5.76 16.88
C ARG A 374 -42.71 6.25 17.15
N THR A 375 -41.66 5.49 16.82
CA THR A 375 -40.27 5.80 17.21
C THR A 375 -39.36 6.22 16.05
N ALA A 376 -39.82 6.23 14.80
CA ALA A 376 -39.05 6.70 13.64
C ALA A 376 -39.53 8.07 13.12
N VAL A 377 -38.60 8.93 12.71
CA VAL A 377 -38.85 10.28 12.15
C VAL A 377 -39.84 10.19 10.97
N PRO A 378 -40.85 11.09 10.86
CA PRO A 378 -41.94 10.98 9.87
C PRO A 378 -41.52 10.69 8.42
N ARG A 379 -40.38 11.23 7.97
CA ARG A 379 -39.88 11.08 6.59
C ARG A 379 -39.33 9.69 6.26
N HIS A 380 -38.84 8.93 7.25
CA HIS A 380 -38.44 7.52 7.06
C HIS A 380 -39.66 6.62 6.87
N GLN A 381 -40.83 7.04 7.36
CA GLN A 381 -42.08 6.33 7.16
C GLN A 381 -42.53 6.45 5.70
N THR A 382 -42.33 7.59 5.03
CA THR A 382 -42.73 7.82 3.63
C THR A 382 -41.99 6.90 2.65
N LEU A 383 -40.66 6.77 2.74
CA LEU A 383 -39.90 5.86 1.87
C LEU A 383 -40.22 4.39 2.18
N ARG A 384 -40.27 4.00 3.46
CA ARG A 384 -40.60 2.62 3.84
C ARG A 384 -42.02 2.25 3.41
N ALA A 385 -42.99 3.13 3.59
CA ALA A 385 -44.37 2.94 3.15
C ALA A 385 -44.46 2.81 1.62
N MET A 386 -43.64 3.56 0.88
CA MET A 386 -43.56 3.44 -0.58
C MET A 386 -42.89 2.15 -1.04
N LEU A 387 -41.89 1.66 -0.31
CA LEU A 387 -41.31 0.34 -0.55
C LEU A 387 -42.32 -0.76 -0.20
N ASP A 388 -43.04 -0.67 0.94
CA ASP A 388 -44.12 -1.59 1.32
C ASP A 388 -45.23 -1.60 0.24
N TRP A 389 -45.64 -0.44 -0.27
CA TRP A 389 -46.61 -0.35 -1.37
C TRP A 389 -46.08 -0.95 -2.68
N SER A 390 -44.86 -0.57 -3.08
CA SER A 390 -44.24 -1.07 -4.32
C SER A 390 -44.05 -2.59 -4.26
N TYR A 391 -43.68 -3.11 -3.09
CA TYR A 391 -43.53 -4.53 -2.80
C TYR A 391 -44.89 -5.25 -2.80
N ASP A 392 -45.93 -4.65 -2.23
CA ASP A 392 -47.26 -5.26 -2.20
C ASP A 392 -47.94 -5.32 -3.58
N LEU A 393 -47.51 -4.50 -4.52
CA LEU A 393 -47.94 -4.58 -5.92
C LEU A 393 -47.21 -5.65 -6.73
N LEU A 394 -46.12 -6.21 -6.20
CA LEU A 394 -45.38 -7.27 -6.87
C LEU A 394 -46.15 -8.59 -6.80
N SER A 395 -46.06 -9.36 -7.88
CA SER A 395 -46.50 -10.75 -7.87
C SER A 395 -45.74 -11.55 -6.82
N PRO A 396 -46.28 -12.68 -6.31
CA PRO A 396 -45.57 -13.51 -5.34
C PRO A 396 -44.15 -13.93 -5.80
N GLN A 397 -43.98 -14.15 -7.11
CA GLN A 397 -42.69 -14.51 -7.71
C GLN A 397 -41.71 -13.32 -7.74
N GLU A 398 -42.20 -12.12 -8.09
CA GLU A 398 -41.40 -10.90 -8.07
C GLU A 398 -40.96 -10.49 -6.66
N ARG A 399 -41.83 -10.66 -5.66
CA ARG A 399 -41.48 -10.42 -4.25
C ARG A 399 -40.32 -11.31 -3.82
N LEU A 400 -40.45 -12.61 -4.10
CA LEU A 400 -39.44 -13.60 -3.77
C LEU A 400 -38.10 -13.29 -4.46
N ALA A 401 -38.13 -12.94 -5.75
CA ALA A 401 -36.93 -12.57 -6.49
C ALA A 401 -36.26 -11.31 -5.92
N LEU A 402 -37.03 -10.25 -5.63
CA LEU A 402 -36.51 -9.03 -5.01
C LEU A 402 -35.83 -9.31 -3.66
N GLU A 403 -36.48 -10.10 -2.81
CA GLU A 403 -35.93 -10.52 -1.52
C GLU A 403 -34.61 -11.27 -1.69
N ARG A 404 -34.53 -12.17 -2.67
CA ARG A 404 -33.31 -12.93 -2.96
C ARG A 404 -32.21 -12.09 -3.59
N PHE A 405 -32.53 -11.10 -4.42
CA PHE A 405 -31.52 -10.20 -4.97
C PHE A 405 -30.78 -9.42 -3.88
N SER A 406 -31.34 -9.30 -2.67
CA SER A 406 -30.67 -8.63 -1.55
C SER A 406 -29.37 -9.30 -1.08
N VAL A 407 -29.08 -10.54 -1.52
CA VAL A 407 -27.81 -11.23 -1.24
C VAL A 407 -26.61 -10.57 -1.93
N PHE A 408 -26.83 -9.90 -3.07
CA PHE A 408 -25.78 -9.18 -3.77
C PHE A 408 -25.49 -7.84 -3.07
N VAL A 409 -24.25 -7.67 -2.64
CA VAL A 409 -23.75 -6.45 -1.98
C VAL A 409 -23.36 -5.39 -3.01
N GLY A 410 -22.85 -5.82 -4.17
CA GLY A 410 -22.45 -4.97 -5.28
C GLY A 410 -23.23 -5.24 -6.57
N PRO A 411 -22.79 -4.68 -7.71
CA PRO A 411 -23.35 -4.98 -9.01
C PRO A 411 -23.29 -6.49 -9.31
N PHE A 412 -24.31 -7.02 -9.99
CA PHE A 412 -24.40 -8.42 -10.39
C PHE A 412 -24.83 -8.54 -11.85
N SER A 413 -24.40 -9.60 -12.53
CA SER A 413 -24.79 -9.87 -13.91
C SER A 413 -26.14 -10.59 -13.99
N GLN A 414 -26.75 -10.60 -15.18
CA GLN A 414 -27.93 -11.43 -15.44
C GLN A 414 -27.65 -12.92 -15.21
N GLU A 415 -26.42 -13.37 -15.48
CA GLU A 415 -25.97 -14.73 -15.20
C GLU A 415 -25.95 -15.02 -13.69
N ALA A 416 -25.40 -14.11 -12.89
CA ALA A 416 -25.40 -14.22 -11.43
C ALA A 416 -26.83 -14.28 -10.88
N ALA A 417 -27.72 -13.42 -11.39
CA ALA A 417 -29.14 -13.44 -11.05
C ALA A 417 -29.77 -14.82 -11.34
N ALA A 418 -29.56 -15.35 -12.54
CA ALA A 418 -30.10 -16.63 -12.95
C ALA A 418 -29.60 -17.81 -12.11
N GLN A 419 -28.31 -17.84 -11.74
CA GLN A 419 -27.73 -18.98 -11.01
C GLN A 419 -27.96 -18.92 -9.50
N VAL A 420 -28.00 -17.72 -8.91
CA VAL A 420 -28.12 -17.54 -7.46
C VAL A 420 -29.58 -17.48 -7.01
N VAL A 421 -30.45 -16.82 -7.77
CA VAL A 421 -31.84 -16.55 -7.35
C VAL A 421 -32.84 -17.61 -7.79
N ALA A 422 -32.64 -18.23 -8.95
CA ALA A 422 -33.51 -19.30 -9.44
C ALA A 422 -33.29 -20.62 -8.67
N GLU A 423 -34.36 -21.35 -8.36
CA GLU A 423 -34.25 -22.69 -7.75
C GLU A 423 -34.10 -23.80 -8.80
N SER A 424 -34.51 -23.54 -10.05
CA SER A 424 -34.43 -24.51 -11.15
C SER A 424 -34.04 -23.88 -12.49
N GLN A 425 -33.52 -24.68 -13.43
CA GLN A 425 -33.16 -24.21 -14.77
C GLN A 425 -34.35 -23.65 -15.55
N HIS A 426 -35.58 -24.13 -15.28
CA HIS A 426 -36.80 -23.60 -15.90
C HIS A 426 -37.17 -22.20 -15.36
N GLU A 427 -36.74 -21.85 -14.14
CA GLU A 427 -36.96 -20.53 -13.54
C GLU A 427 -35.92 -19.49 -14.00
N SER A 428 -34.83 -19.88 -14.67
CA SER A 428 -33.78 -18.96 -15.12
C SER A 428 -34.31 -17.92 -16.14
N ALA A 429 -35.04 -18.39 -17.17
CA ALA A 429 -35.69 -17.51 -18.14
C ALA A 429 -36.78 -16.63 -17.51
N THR A 430 -37.48 -17.15 -16.49
CA THR A 430 -38.47 -16.41 -15.71
C THR A 430 -37.79 -15.36 -14.82
N THR A 431 -36.61 -15.65 -14.27
CA THR A 431 -35.83 -14.74 -13.41
C THR A 431 -35.31 -13.55 -14.22
N ALA A 432 -34.86 -13.78 -15.46
CA ALA A 432 -34.51 -12.70 -16.38
C ALA A 432 -35.70 -11.77 -16.66
N ALA A 433 -36.87 -12.32 -16.99
CA ALA A 433 -38.08 -11.51 -17.19
C ALA A 433 -38.52 -10.77 -15.92
N ILE A 434 -38.41 -11.41 -14.75
CA ILE A 434 -38.69 -10.76 -13.46
C ILE A 434 -37.68 -9.65 -13.17
N LEU A 435 -36.41 -9.83 -13.51
CA LEU A 435 -35.37 -8.81 -13.36
C LEU A 435 -35.70 -7.59 -14.23
N ASP A 436 -36.04 -7.81 -15.51
CA ASP A 436 -36.49 -6.74 -16.42
C ASP A 436 -37.75 -6.04 -15.89
N ASP A 437 -38.69 -6.79 -15.34
CA ASP A 437 -39.90 -6.24 -14.71
C ASP A 437 -39.56 -5.41 -13.46
N LEU A 438 -38.63 -5.85 -12.62
CA LEU A 438 -38.18 -5.12 -11.43
C LEU A 438 -37.41 -3.85 -11.81
N VAL A 439 -36.66 -3.86 -12.92
CA VAL A 439 -36.04 -2.68 -13.52
C VAL A 439 -37.11 -1.71 -14.02
N CYS A 440 -38.10 -2.20 -14.77
CA CYS A 440 -39.26 -1.40 -15.20
C CYS A 440 -40.05 -0.83 -14.01
N LYS A 441 -39.98 -1.47 -12.84
CA LYS A 441 -40.65 -1.02 -11.60
C LYS A 441 -39.74 -0.15 -10.72
N GLY A 442 -38.50 0.13 -11.13
CA GLY A 442 -37.55 0.98 -10.42
C GLY A 442 -36.99 0.40 -9.11
N LEU A 443 -37.17 -0.90 -8.87
CA LEU A 443 -36.68 -1.58 -7.67
C LEU A 443 -35.25 -2.13 -7.86
N VAL A 444 -34.85 -2.33 -9.12
CA VAL A 444 -33.49 -2.66 -9.54
C VAL A 444 -33.05 -1.61 -10.55
N THR A 445 -31.78 -1.22 -10.51
CA THR A 445 -31.18 -0.26 -11.47
C THR A 445 -30.20 -0.98 -12.37
N VAL A 446 -30.19 -0.63 -13.66
CA VAL A 446 -29.12 -1.03 -14.58
C VAL A 446 -27.92 -0.12 -14.33
N ASP A 447 -26.77 -0.73 -14.07
CA ASP A 447 -25.50 -0.06 -13.90
C ASP A 447 -24.75 -0.07 -15.24
N HIS A 448 -24.58 1.13 -15.80
CA HIS A 448 -23.93 1.38 -17.10
C HIS A 448 -22.44 1.72 -16.95
N SER A 449 -21.84 1.49 -15.79
CA SER A 449 -20.42 1.76 -15.56
C SER A 449 -19.48 0.88 -16.39
N ASP A 450 -19.93 -0.31 -16.79
CA ASP A 450 -19.17 -1.28 -17.58
C ASP A 450 -19.81 -1.54 -18.96
N SER A 451 -19.04 -2.10 -19.90
CA SER A 451 -19.49 -2.48 -21.25
C SER A 451 -20.46 -3.67 -21.28
N THR A 452 -20.80 -4.24 -20.12
CA THR A 452 -21.77 -5.32 -19.94
C THR A 452 -22.90 -4.86 -19.03
N ASP A 453 -24.14 -5.14 -19.41
CA ASP A 453 -25.34 -4.81 -18.61
C ASP A 453 -25.25 -5.47 -17.22
N SER A 454 -24.94 -4.66 -16.22
CA SER A 454 -24.90 -5.08 -14.82
C SER A 454 -26.08 -4.47 -14.06
N TYR A 455 -26.49 -5.11 -12.99
CA TYR A 455 -27.66 -4.74 -12.21
C TYR A 455 -27.25 -4.46 -10.78
N ARG A 456 -27.95 -3.54 -10.13
CA ARG A 456 -27.68 -3.12 -8.76
C ARG A 456 -28.99 -2.86 -8.04
N LEU A 457 -29.06 -3.24 -6.77
CA LEU A 457 -30.10 -2.72 -5.87
C LEU A 457 -29.57 -1.45 -5.22
N LEU A 458 -30.41 -0.42 -5.19
CA LEU A 458 -30.15 0.75 -4.36
C LEU A 458 -30.13 0.31 -2.89
N GLU A 459 -29.22 0.88 -2.10
CA GLU A 459 -28.94 0.43 -0.73
C GLU A 459 -30.19 0.31 0.15
N MET A 460 -31.11 1.29 0.05
CA MET A 460 -32.38 1.24 0.80
C MET A 460 -33.30 0.10 0.36
N THR A 461 -33.35 -0.18 -0.95
CA THR A 461 -34.13 -1.29 -1.49
C THR A 461 -33.51 -2.62 -1.09
N ARG A 462 -32.17 -2.73 -1.14
CA ARG A 462 -31.41 -3.91 -0.68
C ARG A 462 -31.66 -4.20 0.79
N ALA A 463 -31.52 -3.19 1.66
CA ALA A 463 -31.73 -3.34 3.10
C ALA A 463 -33.18 -3.75 3.42
N TYR A 464 -34.17 -3.16 2.76
CA TYR A 464 -35.58 -3.53 2.90
C TYR A 464 -35.83 -4.98 2.43
N ALA A 465 -35.30 -5.35 1.27
CA ALA A 465 -35.43 -6.70 0.73
C ALA A 465 -34.74 -7.75 1.62
N ARG A 466 -33.59 -7.43 2.22
CA ARG A 466 -32.86 -8.28 3.18
C ARG A 466 -33.65 -8.48 4.47
N GLU A 467 -34.33 -7.44 4.97
CA GLU A 467 -35.24 -7.55 6.13
C GLU A 467 -36.39 -8.52 5.84
N LYS A 468 -37.02 -8.42 4.66
CA LYS A 468 -38.11 -9.33 4.25
C LYS A 468 -37.62 -10.77 4.05
N LEU A 469 -36.44 -10.96 3.43
CA LEU A 469 -35.81 -12.27 3.28
C LEU A 469 -35.54 -12.91 4.64
N THR A 470 -35.00 -12.15 5.60
CA THR A 470 -34.75 -12.62 6.96
C THR A 470 -36.04 -13.08 7.65
N ALA A 471 -37.16 -12.40 7.39
CA ALA A 471 -38.47 -12.78 7.92
C ALA A 471 -39.03 -14.10 7.36
N ARG A 472 -38.50 -14.62 6.24
CA ARG A 472 -38.86 -15.94 5.70
C ARG A 472 -38.20 -17.10 6.45
N GLY A 473 -37.12 -16.82 7.18
CA GLY A 473 -36.44 -17.77 8.05
C GLY A 473 -35.01 -18.07 7.61
N GLU A 474 -34.21 -18.55 8.57
CA GLU A 474 -32.77 -18.78 8.41
C GLU A 474 -32.42 -19.80 7.33
N ALA A 475 -33.26 -20.82 7.12
CA ALA A 475 -33.00 -21.87 6.13
C ALA A 475 -32.95 -21.31 4.70
N GLU A 476 -33.85 -20.38 4.36
CA GLU A 476 -33.87 -19.77 3.02
C GLU A 476 -32.70 -18.80 2.82
N VAL A 477 -32.39 -18.00 3.86
CA VAL A 477 -31.22 -17.10 3.87
C VAL A 477 -29.93 -17.88 3.62
N ASN A 478 -29.73 -18.99 4.35
CA ASN A 478 -28.52 -19.81 4.24
C ASN A 478 -28.43 -20.54 2.90
N ALA A 479 -29.53 -21.08 2.37
CA ALA A 479 -29.53 -21.72 1.06
C ALA A 479 -29.17 -20.75 -0.07
N LEU A 480 -29.63 -19.51 0.03
CA LEU A 480 -29.32 -18.46 -0.94
C LEU A 480 -27.86 -18.00 -0.83
N ALA A 481 -27.37 -17.77 0.40
CA ALA A 481 -25.99 -17.38 0.64
C ALA A 481 -24.99 -18.46 0.19
N PHE A 482 -25.36 -19.75 0.33
CA PHE A 482 -24.60 -20.87 -0.24
C PHE A 482 -24.48 -20.77 -1.76
N ARG A 483 -25.60 -20.57 -2.49
CA ARG A 483 -25.56 -20.41 -3.96
C ARG A 483 -24.76 -19.20 -4.39
N HIS A 484 -24.87 -18.09 -3.65
CA HIS A 484 -24.09 -16.88 -3.87
C HIS A 484 -22.59 -17.15 -3.74
N ALA A 485 -22.16 -17.75 -2.64
CA ALA A 485 -20.75 -18.08 -2.43
C ALA A 485 -20.23 -19.12 -3.45
N ALA A 486 -21.05 -20.10 -3.83
CA ALA A 486 -20.70 -21.08 -4.86
C ALA A 486 -20.53 -20.43 -6.24
N PHE A 487 -21.41 -19.50 -6.60
CA PHE A 487 -21.29 -18.74 -7.84
C PHE A 487 -19.99 -17.92 -7.89
N TYR A 488 -19.66 -17.18 -6.83
CA TYR A 488 -18.45 -16.38 -6.81
C TYR A 488 -17.17 -17.21 -6.73
N MET A 489 -17.21 -18.37 -6.07
CA MET A 489 -16.12 -19.35 -6.13
C MET A 489 -15.88 -19.82 -7.56
N ASP A 490 -16.94 -20.19 -8.29
CA ASP A 490 -16.85 -20.66 -9.68
C ASP A 490 -16.38 -19.54 -10.63
N LEU A 491 -16.93 -18.33 -10.47
CA LEU A 491 -16.54 -17.15 -11.24
C LEU A 491 -15.04 -16.84 -11.08
N LEU A 492 -14.54 -16.85 -9.84
CA LEU A 492 -13.12 -16.63 -9.56
C LEU A 492 -12.25 -17.79 -10.06
N GLY A 493 -12.75 -19.02 -9.98
CA GLY A 493 -12.09 -20.19 -10.54
C GLY A 493 -11.87 -20.08 -12.06
N HIS A 494 -12.83 -19.52 -12.80
CA HIS A 494 -12.74 -19.33 -14.25
C HIS A 494 -11.95 -18.07 -14.66
N LEU A 495 -12.09 -16.95 -13.93
CA LEU A 495 -11.41 -15.69 -14.25
C LEU A 495 -9.97 -15.59 -13.70
N GLY A 496 -9.60 -16.49 -12.79
CA GLY A 496 -8.31 -16.51 -12.10
C GLY A 496 -7.30 -17.49 -12.68
N THR A 497 -7.54 -18.09 -13.85
CA THR A 497 -6.67 -19.17 -14.35
C THR A 497 -5.32 -18.68 -14.85
N SER A 498 -5.22 -17.40 -15.25
CA SER A 498 -3.95 -16.78 -15.65
C SER A 498 -3.78 -15.34 -15.15
N PRO A 499 -2.54 -14.85 -15.00
CA PRO A 499 -2.26 -13.47 -14.58
C PRO A 499 -2.86 -12.42 -15.51
N ASP A 500 -2.87 -12.71 -16.81
CA ASP A 500 -3.34 -11.79 -17.85
C ASP A 500 -4.86 -11.66 -17.86
N GLU A 501 -5.58 -12.73 -17.49
CA GLU A 501 -7.04 -12.68 -17.34
C GLU A 501 -7.45 -11.81 -16.14
N ILE A 502 -6.79 -12.00 -14.99
CA ILE A 502 -7.03 -11.16 -13.80
C ILE A 502 -6.78 -9.69 -14.15
N PHE A 503 -5.66 -9.40 -14.82
CA PHE A 503 -5.33 -8.04 -15.22
C PHE A 503 -6.34 -7.45 -16.21
N ARG A 504 -6.72 -8.21 -17.26
CA ARG A 504 -7.68 -7.79 -18.28
C ARG A 504 -9.08 -7.54 -17.70
N HIS A 505 -9.48 -8.33 -16.70
CA HIS A 505 -10.77 -8.23 -16.04
C HIS A 505 -10.72 -7.46 -14.73
N SER A 506 -9.62 -6.74 -14.44
CA SER A 506 -9.40 -6.04 -13.18
C SER A 506 -10.54 -5.08 -12.80
N ALA A 507 -10.99 -4.22 -13.72
CA ALA A 507 -12.11 -3.30 -13.46
C ALA A 507 -13.41 -4.06 -13.07
N ARG A 508 -13.74 -5.12 -13.81
CA ARG A 508 -14.90 -5.98 -13.53
C ARG A 508 -14.74 -6.70 -12.20
N LEU A 509 -13.58 -7.26 -11.90
CA LEU A 509 -13.34 -7.98 -10.66
C LEU A 509 -13.33 -7.03 -9.45
N ALA A 510 -12.87 -5.79 -9.64
CA ALA A 510 -12.91 -4.76 -8.61
C ALA A 510 -14.34 -4.40 -8.21
N SER A 511 -15.29 -4.36 -9.15
CA SER A 511 -16.71 -4.12 -8.84
C SER A 511 -17.38 -5.29 -8.11
N GLN A 512 -16.79 -6.49 -8.17
CA GLN A 512 -17.29 -7.69 -7.49
C GLN A 512 -16.71 -7.90 -6.08
N LEU A 513 -15.76 -7.08 -5.63
CA LEU A 513 -15.12 -7.26 -4.31
C LEU A 513 -16.12 -7.26 -3.15
N GLY A 514 -17.18 -6.44 -3.20
CA GLY A 514 -18.24 -6.45 -2.19
C GLY A 514 -18.96 -7.81 -2.11
N ASN A 515 -19.25 -8.41 -3.26
CA ASN A 515 -19.88 -9.73 -3.32
C ASN A 515 -18.93 -10.84 -2.85
N VAL A 516 -17.64 -10.77 -3.21
CA VAL A 516 -16.61 -11.72 -2.75
C VAL A 516 -16.41 -11.64 -1.24
N ARG A 517 -16.35 -10.43 -0.67
CA ARG A 517 -16.26 -10.22 0.79
C ARG A 517 -17.48 -10.78 1.51
N GLY A 518 -18.69 -10.45 1.05
CA GLY A 518 -19.92 -10.99 1.63
C GLY A 518 -19.99 -12.52 1.56
N ALA A 519 -19.51 -13.12 0.46
CA ALA A 519 -19.42 -14.57 0.34
C ALA A 519 -18.40 -15.19 1.32
N LEU A 520 -17.22 -14.59 1.48
CA LEU A 520 -16.21 -15.04 2.46
C LEU A 520 -16.71 -14.90 3.90
N GLU A 521 -17.29 -13.76 4.26
CA GLU A 521 -17.83 -13.50 5.59
C GLU A 521 -18.93 -14.50 5.97
N TRP A 522 -19.87 -14.77 5.06
CA TRP A 522 -20.88 -15.78 5.30
C TRP A 522 -20.27 -17.19 5.42
N SER A 523 -19.36 -17.56 4.51
CA SER A 523 -18.77 -18.91 4.47
C SER A 523 -17.93 -19.25 5.70
N PHE A 524 -17.23 -18.26 6.28
CA PHE A 524 -16.50 -18.41 7.56
C PHE A 524 -17.36 -18.10 8.81
N GLY A 525 -18.60 -17.66 8.61
CA GLY A 525 -19.51 -17.32 9.69
C GLY A 525 -20.15 -18.55 10.37
N PRO A 526 -20.92 -18.34 11.46
CA PRO A 526 -21.54 -19.43 12.24
C PRO A 526 -22.49 -20.34 11.44
N HIS A 527 -23.03 -19.85 10.33
CA HIS A 527 -23.96 -20.56 9.46
C HIS A 527 -23.36 -20.92 8.09
N GLY A 528 -22.05 -20.70 7.92
CA GLY A 528 -21.34 -20.97 6.68
C GLY A 528 -21.01 -22.45 6.49
N ASP A 529 -20.50 -22.76 5.30
CA ASP A 529 -19.99 -24.09 4.96
C ASP A 529 -18.47 -24.01 4.74
N PRO A 530 -17.65 -24.60 5.62
CA PRO A 530 -16.20 -24.65 5.44
C PRO A 530 -15.78 -25.32 4.11
N GLY A 531 -16.55 -26.29 3.61
CA GLY A 531 -16.31 -26.93 2.32
C GLY A 531 -16.39 -25.95 1.14
N LEU A 532 -17.05 -24.82 1.33
CA LEU A 532 -17.08 -23.72 0.37
C LEU A 532 -16.09 -22.60 0.74
N ALA A 533 -15.91 -22.34 2.04
CA ALA A 533 -15.04 -21.27 2.55
C ALA A 533 -13.59 -21.42 2.09
N LEU A 534 -13.02 -22.64 2.18
CA LEU A 534 -11.62 -22.89 1.84
C LEU A 534 -11.34 -22.70 0.34
N PRO A 535 -12.10 -23.34 -0.59
CA PRO A 535 -11.97 -23.09 -2.02
C PRO A 535 -12.18 -21.61 -2.40
N LEU A 536 -13.17 -20.94 -1.81
CA LEU A 536 -13.44 -19.52 -2.08
C LEU A 536 -12.27 -18.64 -1.63
N ALA A 537 -11.70 -18.88 -0.46
CA ALA A 537 -10.53 -18.16 0.02
C ALA A 537 -9.31 -18.37 -0.90
N ALA A 538 -9.08 -19.61 -1.35
CA ALA A 538 -8.03 -19.93 -2.30
C ALA A 538 -8.22 -19.20 -3.64
N ALA A 539 -9.44 -19.21 -4.19
CA ALA A 539 -9.77 -18.52 -5.43
C ALA A 539 -9.70 -16.98 -5.32
N SER A 540 -9.94 -16.44 -4.13
CA SER A 540 -9.88 -15.00 -3.86
C SER A 540 -8.45 -14.48 -3.64
N ALA A 541 -7.51 -15.33 -3.24
CA ALA A 541 -6.15 -14.92 -2.88
C ALA A 541 -5.39 -14.23 -4.04
N PRO A 542 -5.39 -14.74 -5.30
CA PRO A 542 -4.79 -14.04 -6.44
C PRO A 542 -5.38 -12.65 -6.67
N LEU A 543 -6.69 -12.49 -6.44
CA LEU A 543 -7.39 -11.22 -6.60
C LEU A 543 -6.93 -10.20 -5.56
N PHE A 544 -6.84 -10.62 -4.29
CA PHE A 544 -6.35 -9.75 -3.22
C PHE A 544 -4.89 -9.35 -3.45
N LEU A 545 -4.04 -10.26 -3.91
CA LEU A 545 -2.66 -9.94 -4.28
C LEU A 545 -2.61 -8.93 -5.44
N HIS A 546 -3.47 -9.09 -6.44
CA HIS A 546 -3.55 -8.18 -7.58
C HIS A 546 -3.90 -6.75 -7.18
N PHE A 547 -4.86 -6.57 -6.26
CA PHE A 547 -5.22 -5.25 -5.75
C PHE A 547 -4.36 -4.79 -4.56
N SER A 548 -3.27 -5.48 -4.24
CA SER A 548 -2.43 -5.22 -3.06
C SER A 548 -3.21 -5.21 -1.74
N LEU A 549 -4.30 -5.97 -1.63
CA LEU A 549 -5.09 -6.15 -0.40
C LEU A 549 -4.44 -7.21 0.50
N LEU A 550 -3.18 -6.97 0.88
CA LEU A 550 -2.33 -7.94 1.58
C LEU A 550 -2.91 -8.35 2.94
N VAL A 551 -3.48 -7.41 3.70
CA VAL A 551 -4.08 -7.69 5.01
C VAL A 551 -5.30 -8.61 4.88
N GLU A 552 -6.16 -8.38 3.89
CA GLU A 552 -7.32 -9.23 3.61
C GLU A 552 -6.86 -10.63 3.18
N CYS A 553 -5.91 -10.71 2.25
CA CYS A 553 -5.34 -11.99 1.80
C CYS A 553 -4.79 -12.81 2.97
N ARG A 554 -4.00 -12.18 3.86
CA ARG A 554 -3.47 -12.81 5.08
C ARG A 554 -4.61 -13.31 5.97
N THR A 555 -5.61 -12.49 6.22
CA THR A 555 -6.70 -12.78 7.16
C THR A 555 -7.50 -13.99 6.70
N TRP A 556 -7.92 -14.01 5.44
CA TRP A 556 -8.69 -15.12 4.89
C TRP A 556 -7.86 -16.39 4.74
N CYS A 557 -6.61 -16.29 4.27
CA CYS A 557 -5.74 -17.47 4.19
C CYS A 557 -5.43 -18.06 5.57
N SER A 558 -5.21 -17.23 6.60
CA SER A 558 -4.95 -17.71 7.96
C SER A 558 -6.16 -18.45 8.53
N ARG A 559 -7.37 -17.87 8.40
CA ARG A 559 -8.62 -18.52 8.83
C ARG A 559 -8.87 -19.84 8.08
N ALA A 560 -8.58 -19.88 6.79
CA ALA A 560 -8.74 -21.09 5.97
C ALA A 560 -7.76 -22.21 6.40
N VAL A 561 -6.50 -21.84 6.70
CA VAL A 561 -5.47 -22.80 7.13
C VAL A 561 -5.82 -23.45 8.48
N GLU A 562 -6.51 -22.76 9.38
CA GLU A 562 -7.00 -23.32 10.65
C GLU A 562 -8.06 -24.43 10.47
N LEU A 563 -8.71 -24.51 9.31
CA LEU A 563 -9.82 -25.41 9.02
C LEU A 563 -9.46 -26.55 8.04
N LEU A 564 -8.18 -26.73 7.72
CA LEU A 564 -7.72 -27.75 6.75
C LEU A 564 -8.05 -29.20 7.14
N GLU A 565 -8.24 -29.46 8.43
CA GLU A 565 -8.61 -30.78 8.96
C GLU A 565 -9.95 -31.31 8.43
N LEU A 566 -10.76 -30.43 7.83
CA LEU A 566 -12.03 -30.77 7.17
C LEU A 566 -11.85 -31.45 5.80
N GLY A 567 -10.73 -32.14 5.58
CA GLY A 567 -10.47 -32.94 4.39
C GLY A 567 -9.69 -32.24 3.27
N TYR A 568 -9.10 -31.07 3.54
CA TYR A 568 -8.35 -30.29 2.54
C TYR A 568 -6.83 -30.49 2.59
N TYR A 569 -6.32 -31.29 3.52
CA TYR A 569 -4.90 -31.62 3.57
C TYR A 569 -4.40 -32.28 2.27
N GLY A 570 -3.34 -31.72 1.69
CA GLY A 570 -2.70 -32.19 0.46
C GLY A 570 -3.41 -31.78 -0.83
N THR A 571 -4.46 -30.96 -0.76
CA THR A 571 -5.23 -30.55 -1.94
C THR A 571 -4.65 -29.30 -2.62
N PRO A 572 -4.98 -29.04 -3.90
CA PRO A 572 -4.62 -27.78 -4.56
C PRO A 572 -5.09 -26.53 -3.79
N THR A 573 -6.23 -26.62 -3.10
CA THR A 573 -6.75 -25.55 -2.24
C THR A 573 -5.80 -25.24 -1.08
N GLU A 574 -5.29 -26.26 -0.36
CA GLU A 574 -4.28 -26.03 0.67
C GLU A 574 -3.02 -25.39 0.07
N MET A 575 -2.57 -25.90 -1.08
CA MET A 575 -1.39 -25.37 -1.77
C MET A 575 -1.52 -23.87 -2.04
N GLU A 576 -2.61 -23.41 -2.67
CA GLU A 576 -2.81 -21.99 -2.97
C GLU A 576 -2.92 -21.12 -1.72
N LEU A 577 -3.63 -21.59 -0.69
CA LEU A 577 -3.76 -20.87 0.58
C LEU A 577 -2.39 -20.68 1.26
N GLN A 578 -1.60 -21.75 1.34
CA GLN A 578 -0.26 -21.70 1.92
C GLN A 578 0.71 -20.88 1.06
N ALA A 579 0.61 -20.98 -0.27
CA ALA A 579 1.42 -20.20 -1.21
C ALA A 579 1.18 -18.69 -1.05
N ALA A 580 -0.10 -18.29 -0.99
CA ALA A 580 -0.49 -16.90 -0.80
C ALA A 580 -0.12 -16.40 0.60
N LEU A 581 -0.40 -17.19 1.65
CA LEU A 581 -0.05 -16.84 3.02
C LEU A 581 1.45 -16.63 3.19
N GLY A 582 2.27 -17.55 2.68
CA GLY A 582 3.74 -17.46 2.72
C GLY A 582 4.25 -16.18 2.04
N LEU A 583 3.74 -15.87 0.84
CA LEU A 583 4.12 -14.66 0.11
C LEU A 583 3.72 -13.38 0.88
N VAL A 584 2.48 -13.30 1.37
CA VAL A 584 1.99 -12.12 2.07
C VAL A 584 2.70 -11.90 3.40
N LEU A 585 3.07 -12.96 4.11
CA LEU A 585 3.83 -12.85 5.35
C LEU A 585 5.22 -12.25 5.10
N MET A 586 5.89 -12.58 3.99
CA MET A 586 7.17 -11.95 3.62
C MET A 586 7.09 -10.43 3.49
N PHE A 587 5.95 -9.90 3.06
CA PHE A 587 5.73 -8.44 2.91
C PHE A 587 5.18 -7.77 4.17
N THR A 588 4.31 -8.45 4.93
CA THR A 588 3.60 -7.85 6.08
C THR A 588 4.29 -8.09 7.42
N ARG A 589 4.93 -9.26 7.61
CA ARG A 589 5.56 -9.69 8.88
C ARG A 589 7.06 -10.00 8.72
N GLY A 590 7.65 -9.66 7.58
CA GLY A 590 9.04 -9.99 7.23
C GLY A 590 9.26 -11.48 6.95
N ASN A 591 10.52 -11.89 6.80
CA ASN A 591 10.90 -13.29 6.50
C ASN A 591 10.84 -14.16 7.78
N SER A 592 9.63 -14.32 8.32
CA SER A 592 9.35 -15.09 9.52
C SER A 592 9.35 -16.61 9.28
N GLU A 593 9.53 -17.39 10.35
CA GLU A 593 9.40 -18.86 10.30
C GLU A 593 8.01 -19.32 9.83
N ALA A 594 6.97 -18.52 10.08
CA ALA A 594 5.62 -18.79 9.59
C ALA A 594 5.54 -18.68 8.05
N ALA A 595 6.25 -17.70 7.45
CA ALA A 595 6.32 -17.56 6.00
C ALA A 595 7.05 -18.76 5.37
N GLU A 596 8.18 -19.16 5.94
CA GLU A 596 8.95 -20.34 5.50
C GLU A 596 8.09 -21.60 5.52
N LYS A 597 7.46 -21.88 6.66
CA LYS A 597 6.63 -23.06 6.85
C LYS A 597 5.48 -23.14 5.82
N ALA A 598 4.83 -22.02 5.55
CA ALA A 598 3.77 -21.96 4.56
C ALA A 598 4.28 -22.21 3.13
N LEU A 599 5.40 -21.59 2.73
CA LEU A 599 5.99 -21.80 1.40
C LEU A 599 6.48 -23.24 1.19
N LEU A 600 7.17 -23.82 2.18
CA LEU A 600 7.61 -25.21 2.15
C LEU A 600 6.42 -26.16 2.05
N ARG A 601 5.37 -25.93 2.84
CA ARG A 601 4.15 -26.75 2.80
C ARG A 601 3.48 -26.70 1.42
N ALA A 602 3.38 -25.52 0.82
CA ALA A 602 2.85 -25.38 -0.52
C ALA A 602 3.72 -26.13 -1.56
N GLN A 603 5.05 -26.05 -1.44
CA GLN A 603 5.98 -26.74 -2.34
C GLN A 603 5.84 -28.26 -2.23
N ASP A 604 5.75 -28.81 -1.01
CA ASP A 604 5.56 -30.25 -0.79
C ASP A 604 4.29 -30.77 -1.48
N ILE A 605 3.20 -29.99 -1.41
CA ILE A 605 1.94 -30.33 -2.06
C ILE A 605 2.07 -30.24 -3.59
N ALA A 606 2.69 -29.19 -4.12
CA ALA A 606 2.91 -29.03 -5.56
C ALA A 606 3.74 -30.20 -6.14
N VAL A 607 4.74 -30.68 -5.39
CA VAL A 607 5.52 -31.88 -5.72
C VAL A 607 4.65 -33.13 -5.69
N ALA A 608 3.88 -33.34 -4.63
CA ALA A 608 3.01 -34.51 -4.50
C ALA A 608 1.93 -34.58 -5.61
N LEU A 609 1.46 -33.43 -6.09
CA LEU A 609 0.49 -33.32 -7.18
C LEU A 609 1.11 -33.40 -8.58
N ASN A 610 2.44 -33.40 -8.71
CA ASN A 610 3.17 -33.25 -9.98
C ASN A 610 2.76 -31.98 -10.77
N ASP A 611 2.40 -30.90 -10.07
CA ASP A 611 2.09 -29.61 -10.69
C ASP A 611 3.39 -28.79 -10.87
N TYR A 612 4.06 -29.00 -12.01
CA TYR A 612 5.32 -28.35 -12.31
C TYR A 612 5.22 -26.81 -12.45
N GLY A 613 4.07 -26.28 -12.86
CA GLY A 613 3.86 -24.84 -12.95
C GLY A 613 3.83 -24.18 -11.57
N SER A 614 3.07 -24.77 -10.64
CA SER A 614 3.02 -24.34 -9.25
C SER A 614 4.36 -24.55 -8.55
N GLN A 615 5.06 -25.67 -8.80
CA GLN A 615 6.40 -25.92 -8.28
C GLN A 615 7.36 -24.80 -8.70
N LEU A 616 7.41 -24.44 -9.99
CA LEU A 616 8.34 -23.39 -10.45
C LEU A 616 8.06 -22.05 -9.77
N ARG A 617 6.78 -21.67 -9.65
CA ARG A 617 6.36 -20.45 -8.94
C ARG A 617 6.78 -20.46 -7.47
N LEU A 618 6.61 -21.58 -6.78
CA LEU A 618 6.95 -21.74 -5.36
C LEU A 618 8.45 -21.81 -5.11
N LEU A 619 9.20 -22.50 -5.98
CA LEU A 619 10.66 -22.52 -5.96
C LEU A 619 11.25 -21.11 -6.13
N GLY A 620 10.64 -20.28 -6.98
CA GLY A 620 10.99 -18.86 -7.09
C GLY A 620 10.79 -18.09 -5.77
N ARG A 621 9.67 -18.33 -5.07
CA ARG A 621 9.40 -17.69 -3.77
C ARG A 621 10.35 -18.18 -2.66
N LEU A 622 10.64 -19.49 -2.63
CA LEU A 622 11.59 -20.09 -1.68
C LEU A 622 13.01 -19.58 -1.91
N GLN A 623 13.49 -19.53 -3.16
CA GLN A 623 14.80 -18.95 -3.48
C GLN A 623 14.92 -17.52 -2.93
N ILE A 624 13.91 -16.68 -3.15
CA ILE A 624 13.88 -15.29 -2.66
C ILE A 624 13.85 -15.23 -1.13
N PHE A 625 13.09 -16.11 -0.48
CA PHE A 625 13.04 -16.19 0.97
C PHE A 625 14.43 -16.47 1.54
N TYR A 626 15.11 -17.52 1.06
CA TYR A 626 16.45 -17.89 1.52
C TYR A 626 17.53 -16.86 1.16
N GLU A 627 17.43 -16.21 -0.01
CA GLU A 627 18.25 -15.05 -0.37
C GLU A 627 18.11 -13.91 0.64
N ARG A 628 16.88 -13.57 1.06
CA ARG A 628 16.62 -12.45 1.96
C ARG A 628 17.09 -12.69 3.39
N ILE A 629 17.06 -13.94 3.87
CA ILE A 629 17.59 -14.30 5.19
C ILE A 629 19.08 -14.61 5.18
N GLY A 630 19.72 -14.57 4.00
CA GLY A 630 21.17 -14.76 3.86
C GLY A 630 21.64 -16.21 3.86
N ASP A 631 20.78 -17.18 3.54
CA ASP A 631 21.20 -18.58 3.32
C ASP A 631 21.33 -18.85 1.82
N PHE A 632 22.48 -18.44 1.27
CA PHE A 632 22.75 -18.53 -0.16
C PHE A 632 22.96 -19.97 -0.68
N PRO A 633 23.52 -20.92 0.09
CA PRO A 633 23.53 -22.33 -0.25
C PRO A 633 22.13 -22.91 -0.44
N SER A 634 21.20 -22.66 0.50
CA SER A 634 19.82 -23.10 0.35
C SER A 634 19.13 -22.41 -0.83
N SER A 635 19.38 -21.10 -1.04
CA SER A 635 18.91 -20.38 -2.24
C SER A 635 19.33 -21.08 -3.53
N LEU A 636 20.61 -21.47 -3.66
CA LEU A 636 21.10 -22.19 -4.84
C LEU A 636 20.43 -23.56 -4.98
N ALA A 637 20.27 -24.31 -3.89
CA ALA A 637 19.63 -25.63 -3.95
C ALA A 637 18.18 -25.55 -4.47
N TRP A 638 17.43 -24.51 -4.10
CA TRP A 638 16.09 -24.26 -4.65
C TRP A 638 16.13 -23.82 -6.11
N ALA A 639 17.11 -23.00 -6.50
CA ALA A 639 17.31 -22.60 -7.89
C ALA A 639 17.68 -23.78 -8.80
N GLU A 640 18.50 -24.72 -8.33
CA GLU A 640 18.84 -25.94 -9.06
C GLU A 640 17.62 -26.85 -9.26
N GLN A 641 16.75 -26.97 -8.25
CA GLN A 641 15.46 -27.64 -8.41
C GLN A 641 14.57 -26.92 -9.44
N ALA A 642 14.56 -25.58 -9.43
CA ALA A 642 13.83 -24.79 -10.43
C ALA A 642 14.36 -25.02 -11.85
N ALA A 643 15.67 -25.22 -12.01
CA ALA A 643 16.27 -25.60 -13.29
C ALA A 643 15.83 -26.98 -13.77
N VAL A 644 15.71 -27.96 -12.87
CA VAL A 644 15.14 -29.28 -13.22
C VAL A 644 13.70 -29.14 -13.69
N VAL A 645 12.86 -28.42 -12.93
CA VAL A 645 11.44 -28.20 -13.28
C VAL A 645 11.29 -27.40 -14.58
N GLY A 646 12.10 -26.34 -14.76
CA GLY A 646 12.10 -25.53 -15.97
C GLY A 646 12.46 -26.33 -17.22
N ASN A 647 13.41 -27.26 -17.11
CA ASN A 647 13.76 -28.17 -18.20
C ASN A 647 12.66 -29.21 -18.50
N ILE A 648 11.92 -29.67 -17.48
CA ILE A 648 10.77 -30.56 -17.66
C ILE A 648 9.64 -29.84 -18.40
N LEU A 649 9.33 -28.60 -18.00
CA LEU A 649 8.33 -27.77 -18.67
C LEU A 649 8.75 -27.43 -20.11
N ASN A 650 10.04 -27.16 -20.33
CA ASN A 650 10.64 -26.86 -21.63
C ASN A 650 9.97 -25.69 -22.39
N GLU A 651 9.49 -24.71 -21.63
CA GLU A 651 8.92 -23.47 -22.16
C GLU A 651 9.90 -22.30 -21.96
N PRO A 652 10.01 -21.35 -22.90
CA PRO A 652 10.94 -20.21 -22.77
C PRO A 652 10.76 -19.44 -21.46
N ALA A 653 9.53 -19.18 -21.04
CA ALA A 653 9.25 -18.47 -19.79
C ALA A 653 9.73 -19.26 -18.55
N ALA A 654 9.53 -20.58 -18.54
CA ALA A 654 9.98 -21.44 -17.46
C ALA A 654 11.51 -21.52 -17.36
N ILE A 655 12.18 -21.67 -18.50
CA ILE A 655 13.65 -21.63 -18.61
C ILE A 655 14.18 -20.26 -18.16
N ALA A 656 13.51 -19.18 -18.55
CA ALA A 656 13.90 -17.83 -18.17
C ALA A 656 13.87 -17.62 -16.65
N ILE A 657 12.81 -18.10 -15.98
CA ILE A 657 12.69 -18.04 -14.52
C ILE A 657 13.77 -18.90 -13.86
N ALA A 658 13.92 -20.15 -14.29
CA ALA A 658 14.93 -21.04 -13.73
C ALA A 658 16.36 -20.46 -13.84
N SER A 659 16.78 -20.06 -15.04
CA SER A 659 18.10 -19.44 -15.24
C SER A 659 18.26 -18.11 -14.48
N SER A 660 17.18 -17.36 -14.25
CA SER A 660 17.21 -16.16 -13.39
C SER A 660 17.63 -16.52 -11.97
N LEU A 661 16.93 -17.50 -11.37
CA LEU A 661 17.16 -17.94 -9.98
C LEU A 661 18.57 -18.52 -9.81
N THR A 662 19.01 -19.34 -10.76
CA THR A 662 20.33 -20.00 -10.73
C THR A 662 21.45 -18.96 -10.91
N GLY A 663 21.27 -18.04 -11.85
CA GLY A 663 22.23 -16.97 -12.11
C GLY A 663 22.42 -16.02 -10.93
N ILE A 664 21.32 -15.61 -10.26
CA ILE A 664 21.37 -14.79 -9.04
C ILE A 664 22.10 -15.53 -7.91
N SER A 665 21.78 -16.82 -7.72
CA SER A 665 22.41 -17.63 -6.66
C SER A 665 23.91 -17.82 -6.90
N HIS A 666 24.33 -18.05 -8.15
CA HIS A 666 25.75 -18.12 -8.51
C HIS A 666 26.48 -16.78 -8.32
N HIS A 667 25.83 -15.65 -8.59
CA HIS A 667 26.42 -14.33 -8.35
C HIS A 667 26.78 -14.17 -6.86
N LEU A 668 25.83 -14.48 -5.97
CA LEU A 668 25.99 -14.34 -4.52
C LEU A 668 27.06 -15.31 -3.97
N LEU A 669 27.09 -16.55 -4.45
CA LEU A 669 28.11 -17.55 -4.13
C LEU A 669 29.48 -17.32 -4.81
N GLY A 670 29.66 -16.19 -5.49
CA GLY A 670 30.95 -15.79 -6.04
C GLY A 670 31.30 -16.40 -7.40
N ASN A 671 30.43 -17.17 -8.06
CA ASN A 671 30.71 -17.72 -9.40
C ASN A 671 30.22 -16.77 -10.50
N GLN A 672 30.95 -15.68 -10.73
CA GLN A 672 30.53 -14.59 -11.62
C GLN A 672 30.44 -15.02 -13.10
N ARG A 673 31.28 -15.98 -13.51
CA ARG A 673 31.27 -16.51 -14.88
C ARG A 673 30.00 -17.29 -15.18
N LEU A 674 29.63 -18.21 -14.29
CA LEU A 674 28.41 -19.00 -14.45
C LEU A 674 27.16 -18.13 -14.25
N ALA A 675 27.20 -17.20 -13.29
CA ALA A 675 26.15 -16.21 -13.10
C ALA A 675 25.84 -15.46 -14.41
N ARG A 676 26.86 -14.91 -15.07
CA ARG A 676 26.67 -14.22 -16.36
C ARG A 676 26.01 -15.11 -17.42
N GLN A 677 26.47 -16.36 -17.56
CA GLN A 677 25.94 -17.29 -18.56
C GLN A 677 24.44 -17.56 -18.34
N GLU A 678 24.04 -17.85 -17.10
CA GLU A 678 22.66 -18.11 -16.72
C GLU A 678 21.80 -16.85 -16.85
N LEU A 679 22.28 -15.70 -16.39
CA LEU A 679 21.52 -14.44 -16.45
C LEU A 679 21.30 -13.98 -17.90
N GLU A 680 22.29 -14.11 -18.77
CA GLU A 680 22.11 -13.85 -20.21
C GLU A 680 21.16 -14.86 -20.86
N SER A 681 21.19 -16.14 -20.42
CA SER A 681 20.21 -17.15 -20.87
C SER A 681 18.79 -16.79 -20.47
N SER A 682 18.61 -16.34 -19.23
CA SER A 682 17.33 -15.86 -18.71
C SER A 682 16.80 -14.70 -19.54
N LEU A 683 17.61 -13.68 -19.80
CA LEU A 683 17.19 -12.50 -20.57
C LEU A 683 16.82 -12.82 -22.02
N ARG A 684 17.49 -13.79 -22.66
CA ARG A 684 17.17 -14.25 -24.03
C ARG A 684 15.80 -14.90 -24.12
N ASN A 685 15.37 -15.58 -23.06
CA ASN A 685 14.11 -16.33 -23.03
C ASN A 685 12.97 -15.55 -22.33
N SER A 686 13.29 -14.48 -21.59
CA SER A 686 12.31 -13.68 -20.87
C SER A 686 11.48 -12.79 -21.80
N LEU A 687 10.19 -12.68 -21.50
CA LEU A 687 9.33 -11.63 -22.04
C LEU A 687 9.61 -10.28 -21.35
N PRO A 688 9.25 -9.14 -21.97
CA PRO A 688 9.30 -7.84 -21.32
C PRO A 688 8.55 -7.84 -19.98
N SER A 689 9.04 -7.04 -19.03
CA SER A 689 8.41 -6.82 -17.74
C SER A 689 6.98 -6.30 -17.91
N HIS A 690 6.03 -6.96 -17.25
CA HIS A 690 4.61 -6.61 -17.31
C HIS A 690 3.98 -6.70 -15.91
N PRO A 691 3.10 -5.76 -15.51
CA PRO A 691 2.50 -5.75 -14.17
C PRO A 691 1.80 -7.05 -13.76
N SER A 692 1.08 -7.71 -14.67
CA SER A 692 0.36 -8.98 -14.41
C SER A 692 1.31 -10.08 -13.90
N ASN A 693 2.44 -10.26 -14.57
CA ASN A 693 3.44 -11.27 -14.20
C ASN A 693 4.11 -10.95 -12.86
N THR A 694 4.48 -9.69 -12.65
CA THR A 694 5.10 -9.23 -11.40
C THR A 694 4.22 -9.49 -10.20
N ILE A 695 2.91 -9.24 -10.32
CA ILE A 695 1.93 -9.50 -9.27
C ILE A 695 1.80 -11.01 -9.00
N TYR A 696 1.67 -11.82 -10.06
CA TYR A 696 1.41 -13.26 -9.93
C TYR A 696 2.57 -14.02 -9.28
N TYR A 697 3.79 -13.78 -9.75
CA TYR A 697 4.99 -14.37 -9.14
C TYR A 697 5.34 -13.69 -7.81
N GLY A 698 4.81 -12.48 -7.57
CA GLY A 698 5.15 -11.60 -6.46
C GLY A 698 6.40 -10.74 -6.73
N PHE A 699 7.13 -11.03 -7.81
CA PHE A 699 8.38 -10.40 -8.19
C PHE A 699 8.58 -10.38 -9.70
N ASP A 700 9.29 -9.37 -10.19
CA ASP A 700 9.68 -9.27 -11.59
C ASP A 700 11.03 -9.99 -11.83
N HIS A 701 10.97 -11.20 -12.39
CA HIS A 701 12.17 -12.00 -12.64
C HIS A 701 13.11 -11.37 -13.66
N ARG A 702 12.59 -10.73 -14.71
CA ARG A 702 13.42 -10.10 -15.74
C ARG A 702 14.22 -8.94 -15.17
N ASN A 703 13.56 -8.09 -14.39
CA ASN A 703 14.19 -6.97 -13.70
C ASN A 703 15.30 -7.48 -12.77
N ARG A 704 14.99 -8.47 -11.91
CA ARG A 704 15.98 -9.11 -11.03
C ARG A 704 17.16 -9.72 -11.78
N THR A 705 16.93 -10.38 -12.92
CA THR A 705 18.00 -10.90 -13.78
C THR A 705 18.92 -9.78 -14.27
N GLY A 706 18.35 -8.67 -14.76
CA GLY A 706 19.12 -7.52 -15.23
C GLY A 706 19.99 -6.89 -14.13
N LEU A 707 19.45 -6.76 -12.91
CA LEU A 707 20.18 -6.25 -11.73
C LEU A 707 21.38 -7.12 -11.36
N ALA A 708 21.17 -8.44 -11.26
CA ALA A 708 22.24 -9.38 -10.94
C ALA A 708 23.28 -9.45 -12.07
N LEU A 709 22.85 -9.30 -13.34
CA LEU A 709 23.75 -9.26 -14.47
C LEU A 709 24.63 -8.01 -14.42
N ALA A 710 24.06 -6.86 -14.11
CA ALA A 710 24.81 -5.61 -13.99
C ALA A 710 25.91 -5.70 -12.92
N ARG A 711 25.61 -6.27 -11.74
CA ARG A 711 26.62 -6.52 -10.68
C ARG A 711 27.68 -7.54 -11.11
N SER A 712 27.26 -8.64 -11.74
CA SER A 712 28.19 -9.67 -12.24
C SER A 712 29.13 -9.09 -13.31
N LEU A 713 28.61 -8.24 -14.20
CA LEU A 713 29.40 -7.55 -15.23
C LEU A 713 30.43 -6.60 -14.62
N TRP A 714 30.04 -5.82 -13.59
CA TRP A 714 31.00 -4.97 -12.88
C TRP A 714 32.13 -5.81 -12.28
N LEU A 715 31.80 -6.90 -11.56
CA LEU A 715 32.79 -7.82 -10.98
C LEU A 715 33.70 -8.45 -12.03
N LEU A 716 33.17 -8.82 -13.20
CA LEU A 716 33.93 -9.39 -14.31
C LEU A 716 34.84 -8.37 -15.02
N GLY A 717 34.72 -7.08 -14.74
CA GLY A 717 35.52 -6.02 -15.37
C GLY A 717 34.87 -5.28 -16.52
N TYR A 718 33.54 -5.24 -16.55
CA TYR A 718 32.73 -4.55 -17.57
C TYR A 718 31.87 -3.44 -16.96
N PRO A 719 32.48 -2.37 -16.40
CA PRO A 719 31.77 -1.28 -15.73
C PRO A 719 30.85 -0.46 -16.65
N ASP A 720 31.14 -0.33 -17.95
CA ASP A 720 30.27 0.42 -18.88
C ASP A 720 29.00 -0.36 -19.20
N GLN A 721 29.12 -1.67 -19.38
CA GLN A 721 27.96 -2.56 -19.53
C GLN A 721 27.13 -2.61 -18.24
N ALA A 722 27.78 -2.66 -17.07
CA ALA A 722 27.11 -2.63 -15.78
C ALA A 722 26.26 -1.35 -15.59
N ARG A 723 26.82 -0.17 -15.90
CA ARG A 723 26.09 1.10 -15.82
C ARG A 723 24.90 1.16 -16.78
N ARG A 724 25.08 0.73 -18.03
CA ARG A 724 23.99 0.70 -19.02
C ARG A 724 22.82 -0.19 -18.58
N TRP A 725 23.12 -1.36 -18.02
CA TRP A 725 22.08 -2.22 -17.47
C TRP A 725 21.38 -1.59 -16.26
N ALA A 726 22.13 -0.98 -15.35
CA ALA A 726 21.55 -0.30 -14.19
C ALA A 726 20.57 0.81 -14.62
N GLU A 727 20.94 1.62 -15.61
CA GLU A 727 20.10 2.69 -16.17
C GLU A 727 18.85 2.16 -16.88
N GLN A 728 19.00 1.12 -17.69
CA GLN A 728 17.88 0.51 -18.38
C GLN A 728 16.86 -0.05 -17.37
N ILE A 729 17.33 -0.76 -16.35
CA ILE A 729 16.46 -1.37 -15.35
C ILE A 729 15.81 -0.33 -14.44
N GLU A 730 16.50 0.76 -14.09
CA GLU A 730 15.88 1.89 -13.38
C GLU A 730 14.71 2.48 -14.18
N ALA A 731 14.90 2.66 -15.49
CA ALA A 731 13.85 3.16 -16.38
C ALA A 731 12.67 2.18 -16.50
N GLU A 732 12.94 0.88 -16.68
CA GLU A 732 11.92 -0.18 -16.73
C GLU A 732 11.13 -0.26 -15.41
N ALA A 733 11.82 -0.25 -14.26
CA ALA A 733 11.19 -0.28 -12.94
C ALA A 733 10.31 0.95 -12.68
N SER A 734 10.79 2.14 -13.10
CA SER A 734 10.02 3.37 -12.99
C SER A 734 8.77 3.35 -13.89
N ALA A 735 8.84 2.70 -15.06
CA ALA A 735 7.72 2.62 -16.00
C ALA A 735 6.59 1.71 -15.49
N LEU A 736 6.91 0.70 -14.66
CA LEU A 736 5.91 -0.19 -14.06
C LEU A 736 5.00 0.48 -13.03
N GLN A 737 5.38 1.65 -12.50
CA GLN A 737 4.64 2.39 -11.46
C GLN A 737 4.29 1.53 -10.23
N HIS A 738 5.12 0.54 -9.91
CA HIS A 738 4.92 -0.37 -8.79
C HIS A 738 5.97 -0.11 -7.68
N PRO A 739 5.61 0.52 -6.55
CA PRO A 739 6.56 0.99 -5.53
C PRO A 739 7.53 -0.08 -5.01
N VAL A 740 7.03 -1.28 -4.69
CA VAL A 740 7.91 -2.36 -4.19
C VAL A 740 8.88 -2.83 -5.26
N THR A 741 8.47 -2.96 -6.52
CA THR A 741 9.39 -3.37 -7.60
C THR A 741 10.47 -2.31 -7.82
N TYR A 742 10.09 -1.03 -7.77
CA TYR A 742 11.06 0.06 -7.84
C TYR A 742 12.07 0.01 -6.69
N CYS A 743 11.60 -0.17 -5.45
CA CYS A 743 12.47 -0.28 -4.27
C CYS A 743 13.45 -1.46 -4.36
N ILE A 744 12.97 -2.63 -4.81
CA ILE A 744 13.82 -3.81 -5.04
C ILE A 744 14.93 -3.47 -6.05
N ALA A 745 14.60 -2.79 -7.15
CA ALA A 745 15.58 -2.41 -8.15
C ALA A 745 16.63 -1.42 -7.60
N MET A 746 16.19 -0.40 -6.85
CA MET A 746 17.07 0.64 -6.32
C MET A 746 18.08 0.13 -5.30
N VAL A 747 17.69 -0.83 -4.47
CA VAL A 747 18.61 -1.48 -3.52
C VAL A 747 19.84 -2.06 -4.23
N TRP A 748 19.67 -2.62 -5.42
CA TRP A 748 20.76 -3.25 -6.18
C TRP A 748 21.50 -2.26 -7.08
N ILE A 749 20.78 -1.32 -7.70
CA ILE A 749 21.34 -0.33 -8.62
C ILE A 749 22.28 0.65 -7.90
N LEU A 750 21.91 1.10 -6.69
CA LEU A 750 22.71 2.07 -5.96
C LEU A 750 24.11 1.53 -5.61
N CYS A 751 24.25 0.23 -5.35
CA CYS A 751 25.57 -0.40 -5.17
C CYS A 751 26.45 -0.24 -6.42
N ILE A 752 25.88 -0.34 -7.63
CA ILE A 752 26.64 -0.20 -8.88
C ILE A 752 27.15 1.22 -9.05
N TYR A 753 26.33 2.24 -8.74
CA TYR A 753 26.76 3.63 -8.80
C TYR A 753 27.84 3.95 -7.77
N ILE A 754 27.73 3.40 -6.54
CA ILE A 754 28.76 3.50 -5.50
C ILE A 754 30.07 2.82 -5.93
N TRP A 755 30.00 1.62 -6.51
CA TRP A 755 31.17 0.86 -6.94
C TRP A 755 31.90 1.52 -8.12
N THR A 756 31.16 2.03 -9.10
CA THR A 756 31.70 2.76 -10.24
C THR A 756 32.17 4.18 -9.90
N GLY A 757 31.70 4.73 -8.77
CA GLY A 757 32.06 6.04 -8.25
C GLY A 757 31.22 7.20 -8.80
N ASP A 758 30.05 6.91 -9.36
CA ASP A 758 29.07 7.92 -9.79
C ASP A 758 28.18 8.35 -8.60
N LEU A 759 28.79 9.04 -7.64
CA LEU A 759 28.14 9.40 -6.37
C LEU A 759 27.04 10.45 -6.55
N ALA A 760 27.15 11.30 -7.59
CA ALA A 760 26.11 12.27 -7.92
C ALA A 760 24.81 11.56 -8.34
N LYS A 761 24.93 10.56 -9.23
CA LYS A 761 23.80 9.73 -9.62
C LYS A 761 23.26 8.89 -8.47
N ALA A 762 24.15 8.29 -7.68
CA ALA A 762 23.76 7.54 -6.48
C ALA A 762 22.91 8.39 -5.52
N THR A 763 23.33 9.64 -5.27
CA THR A 763 22.61 10.56 -4.38
C THR A 763 21.24 10.92 -4.95
N ALA A 764 21.15 11.27 -6.23
CA ALA A 764 19.89 11.63 -6.88
C ALA A 764 18.88 10.46 -6.92
N SER A 765 19.32 9.25 -7.28
CA SER A 765 18.44 8.06 -7.27
C SER A 765 18.04 7.66 -5.85
N LEU A 766 18.92 7.85 -4.85
CA LEU A 766 18.60 7.58 -3.45
C LEU A 766 17.52 8.50 -2.88
N GLU A 767 17.49 9.79 -3.25
CA GLU A 767 16.43 10.71 -2.81
C GLU A 767 15.05 10.21 -3.25
N ARG A 768 14.92 9.82 -4.52
CA ARG A 768 13.67 9.26 -5.07
C ARG A 768 13.31 7.93 -4.42
N PHE A 769 14.29 7.07 -4.20
CA PHE A 769 14.10 5.80 -3.51
C PHE A 769 13.61 5.99 -2.06
N SER A 770 14.22 6.92 -1.30
CA SER A 770 13.81 7.26 0.08
C SER A 770 12.37 7.75 0.11
N ALA A 771 12.00 8.68 -0.77
CA ALA A 771 10.65 9.21 -0.84
C ALA A 771 9.62 8.10 -1.10
N ILE A 772 9.86 7.22 -2.08
CA ILE A 772 8.93 6.12 -2.39
C ILE A 772 8.83 5.13 -1.22
N ALA A 773 9.96 4.77 -0.59
CA ALA A 773 9.97 3.84 0.53
C ALA A 773 9.22 4.39 1.76
N GLU A 774 9.42 5.68 2.07
CA GLU A 774 8.78 6.37 3.20
C GLU A 774 7.28 6.55 2.98
N THR A 775 6.86 7.03 1.82
CA THR A 775 5.44 7.25 1.50
C THR A 775 4.63 5.95 1.50
N ASN A 776 5.27 4.82 1.21
CA ASN A 776 4.65 3.49 1.20
C ASN A 776 4.89 2.68 2.49
N ALA A 777 5.50 3.27 3.53
CA ALA A 777 5.84 2.59 4.80
C ALA A 777 6.63 1.28 4.65
N LEU A 778 7.56 1.22 3.68
CA LEU A 778 8.31 0.02 3.40
C LEU A 778 9.55 -0.08 4.31
N GLY A 779 9.33 -0.55 5.55
CA GLY A 779 10.31 -0.56 6.65
C GLY A 779 11.74 -1.02 6.28
N PRO A 780 11.93 -2.20 5.67
CA PRO A 780 13.26 -2.67 5.25
C PRO A 780 13.96 -1.72 4.27
N TYR A 781 13.22 -1.12 3.34
CA TYR A 781 13.79 -0.20 2.36
C TYR A 781 14.10 1.17 2.97
N ILE A 782 13.31 1.65 3.93
CA ILE A 782 13.64 2.87 4.69
C ILE A 782 14.97 2.68 5.45
N ALA A 783 15.16 1.52 6.10
CA ALA A 783 16.42 1.18 6.75
C ALA A 783 17.57 1.07 5.73
N ALA A 784 17.33 0.48 4.56
CA ALA A 784 18.31 0.40 3.48
C ALA A 784 18.70 1.80 2.94
N CYS A 785 17.76 2.71 2.74
CA CYS A 785 18.02 4.09 2.32
C CYS A 785 18.96 4.80 3.30
N HIS A 786 18.76 4.59 4.60
CA HIS A 786 19.62 5.15 5.64
C HIS A 786 21.07 4.65 5.51
N GLY A 787 21.26 3.33 5.35
CA GLY A 787 22.58 2.73 5.17
C GLY A 787 23.26 3.13 3.85
N LEU A 788 22.50 3.20 2.76
CA LEU A 788 23.00 3.64 1.45
C LEU A 788 23.47 5.10 1.48
N ARG A 789 22.77 5.99 2.19
CA ARG A 789 23.19 7.39 2.38
C ARG A 789 24.57 7.47 3.05
N ALA A 790 24.74 6.67 4.11
CA ALA A 790 26.00 6.59 4.83
C ALA A 790 27.12 5.94 4.00
N ALA A 791 26.80 4.90 3.21
CA ALA A 791 27.76 4.29 2.29
C ALA A 791 28.23 5.27 1.20
N ILE A 792 27.34 6.11 0.66
CA ILE A 792 27.71 7.18 -0.27
C ILE A 792 28.66 8.19 0.39
N ALA A 793 28.36 8.63 1.61
CA ALA A 793 29.19 9.59 2.36
C ALA A 793 30.60 9.04 2.66
N ILE A 794 30.70 7.78 3.09
CA ILE A 794 31.98 7.09 3.31
C ILE A 794 32.75 6.97 1.99
N ARG A 795 32.06 6.63 0.89
CA ARG A 795 32.69 6.54 -0.43
C ARG A 795 33.17 7.89 -0.95
N ALA A 796 32.54 8.99 -0.53
CA ALA A 796 32.97 10.36 -0.80
C ALA A 796 34.14 10.83 0.09
N GLU A 797 34.62 9.99 1.02
CA GLU A 797 35.64 10.33 2.03
C GLU A 797 35.17 11.43 3.01
N GLU A 798 33.85 11.57 3.19
CA GLU A 798 33.20 12.53 4.09
C GLU A 798 32.40 11.79 5.17
N PRO A 799 33.04 11.07 6.11
CA PRO A 799 32.36 10.09 6.95
C PRO A 799 31.38 10.70 7.94
N GLY A 800 31.51 11.96 8.39
CA GLY A 800 30.55 12.60 9.32
C GLY A 800 29.99 11.66 10.41
N ASP A 801 28.66 11.56 10.48
CA ASP A 801 27.93 10.60 11.33
C ASP A 801 27.64 9.24 10.63
N ALA A 802 28.16 9.01 9.41
CA ALA A 802 27.85 7.86 8.56
C ALA A 802 28.16 6.50 9.23
N VAL A 803 29.19 6.43 10.07
CA VAL A 803 29.51 5.21 10.84
C VAL A 803 28.33 4.84 11.76
N ALA A 804 27.82 5.80 12.54
CA ALA A 804 26.69 5.57 13.44
C ALA A 804 25.40 5.27 12.66
N MET A 805 25.18 5.96 11.54
CA MET A 805 24.04 5.73 10.66
C MET A 805 24.03 4.31 10.07
N LEU A 806 25.19 3.77 9.66
CA LEU A 806 25.33 2.39 9.19
C LEU A 806 25.07 1.38 10.32
N GLU A 807 25.60 1.61 11.51
CA GLU A 807 25.36 0.74 12.67
C GLU A 807 23.86 0.66 13.01
N GLU A 808 23.16 1.79 12.98
CA GLU A 808 21.71 1.85 13.19
C GLU A 808 20.93 1.14 12.07
N SER A 809 21.30 1.38 10.81
CA SER A 809 20.69 0.74 9.65
C SER A 809 20.85 -0.79 9.72
N LEU A 810 22.05 -1.30 10.01
CA LEU A 810 22.34 -2.72 10.19
C LEU A 810 21.51 -3.34 11.32
N ALA A 811 21.43 -2.67 12.48
CA ALA A 811 20.63 -3.15 13.60
C ALA A 811 19.14 -3.29 13.23
N ARG A 812 18.58 -2.31 12.50
CA ARG A 812 17.20 -2.36 12.01
C ARG A 812 17.00 -3.49 10.99
N LEU A 813 17.87 -3.61 10.00
CA LEU A 813 17.77 -4.67 8.97
C LEU A 813 17.82 -6.07 9.58
N ARG A 814 18.75 -6.31 10.51
CA ARG A 814 18.85 -7.59 11.24
C ARG A 814 17.61 -7.89 12.08
N SER A 815 17.02 -6.87 12.74
CA SER A 815 15.78 -7.04 13.50
C SER A 815 14.60 -7.49 12.64
N MET A 816 14.62 -7.16 11.34
CA MET A 816 13.62 -7.55 10.35
C MET A 816 13.98 -8.82 9.57
N ARG A 817 15.10 -9.49 9.91
CA ARG A 817 15.66 -10.63 9.15
C ARG A 817 15.83 -10.31 7.65
N TYR A 818 16.40 -9.15 7.36
CA TYR A 818 16.73 -8.70 5.99
C TYR A 818 18.26 -8.60 5.83
N GLU A 819 18.88 -9.72 5.46
CA GLU A 819 20.35 -9.89 5.42
C GLU A 819 20.97 -9.57 4.05
N LEU A 820 20.15 -9.41 3.00
CA LEU A 820 20.66 -9.21 1.63
C LEU A 820 21.65 -8.03 1.47
N LEU A 821 21.57 -7.02 2.34
CA LEU A 821 22.42 -5.83 2.28
C LEU A 821 23.47 -5.76 3.38
N THR A 822 23.41 -6.65 4.38
CA THR A 822 24.18 -6.47 5.60
C THR A 822 25.68 -6.56 5.33
N THR A 823 26.14 -7.52 4.53
CA THR A 823 27.56 -7.62 4.13
C THR A 823 28.06 -6.40 3.37
N SER A 824 27.26 -5.84 2.45
CA SER A 824 27.66 -4.64 1.69
C SER A 824 27.78 -3.41 2.60
N PHE A 825 26.90 -3.29 3.59
CA PHE A 825 26.94 -2.23 4.60
C PHE A 825 28.04 -2.43 5.62
N GLU A 826 28.39 -3.68 5.96
CA GLU A 826 29.53 -4.00 6.82
C GLU A 826 30.86 -3.67 6.15
N ILE A 827 31.00 -3.89 4.84
CA ILE A 827 32.14 -3.42 4.05
C ILE A 827 32.25 -1.89 4.13
N ALA A 828 31.16 -1.17 3.84
CA ALA A 828 31.14 0.29 3.93
C ALA A 828 31.45 0.78 5.36
N LEU A 829 30.91 0.10 6.38
CA LEU A 829 31.18 0.43 7.79
C LEU A 829 32.65 0.21 8.14
N ALA A 830 33.27 -0.87 7.68
CA ALA A 830 34.70 -1.10 7.86
C ALA A 830 35.54 0.01 7.21
N GLU A 831 35.21 0.42 5.99
CA GLU A 831 35.85 1.56 5.33
C GLU A 831 35.67 2.86 6.12
N GLY A 832 34.45 3.14 6.60
CA GLY A 832 34.17 4.31 7.44
C GLY A 832 34.96 4.31 8.75
N LEU A 833 35.05 3.17 9.42
CA LEU A 833 35.83 2.99 10.65
C LEU A 833 37.33 3.23 10.40
N ILE A 834 37.86 2.81 9.25
CA ILE A 834 39.24 3.09 8.84
C ILE A 834 39.44 4.60 8.66
N LEU A 835 38.53 5.29 7.95
CA LEU A 835 38.60 6.73 7.72
C LEU A 835 38.62 7.54 9.02
N VAL A 836 37.86 7.12 10.04
CA VAL A 836 37.83 7.79 11.36
C VAL A 836 38.90 7.27 12.33
N GLY A 837 39.83 6.42 11.87
CA GLY A 837 40.96 5.94 12.66
C GLY A 837 40.67 4.77 13.61
N GLN A 838 39.46 4.22 13.63
CA GLN A 838 39.04 3.12 14.53
C GLN A 838 39.43 1.73 13.99
N HIS A 839 40.70 1.54 13.68
CA HIS A 839 41.24 0.33 13.05
C HIS A 839 40.97 -0.97 13.84
N PRO A 840 41.10 -1.04 15.19
CA PRO A 840 40.80 -2.27 15.92
C PRO A 840 39.33 -2.70 15.85
N LYS A 841 38.41 -1.72 15.83
CA LYS A 841 36.98 -1.97 15.66
C LYS A 841 36.68 -2.44 14.23
N ALA A 842 37.32 -1.83 13.23
CA ALA A 842 37.23 -2.27 11.84
C ALA A 842 37.73 -3.72 11.67
N LEU A 843 38.86 -4.09 12.28
CA LEU A 843 39.39 -5.45 12.20
C LEU A 843 38.43 -6.48 12.81
N THR A 844 37.89 -6.17 13.99
CA THR A 844 36.91 -7.04 14.67
C THR A 844 35.65 -7.24 13.82
N LEU A 845 35.14 -6.15 13.22
CA LEU A 845 34.01 -6.21 12.30
C LEU A 845 34.33 -7.09 11.10
N VAL A 846 35.43 -6.81 10.38
CA VAL A 846 35.82 -7.55 9.17
C VAL A 846 36.03 -9.03 9.44
N ASP A 847 36.69 -9.40 10.54
CA ASP A 847 36.86 -10.81 10.92
C ASP A 847 35.51 -11.50 11.16
N SER A 848 34.60 -10.83 11.88
CA SER A 848 33.26 -11.36 12.12
C SER A 848 32.44 -11.50 10.83
N THR A 849 32.58 -10.56 9.90
CA THR A 849 31.91 -10.58 8.59
C THR A 849 32.47 -11.69 7.71
N ILE A 850 33.80 -11.89 7.67
CA ILE A 850 34.42 -13.01 6.93
C ILE A 850 33.89 -14.36 7.44
N ASP A 851 33.84 -14.54 8.76
CA ASP A 851 33.31 -15.77 9.36
C ASP A 851 31.80 -15.93 9.14
N HIS A 852 31.06 -14.82 9.01
CA HIS A 852 29.67 -14.85 8.58
C HIS A 852 29.55 -15.30 7.12
N CYS A 853 30.20 -14.61 6.17
CA CYS A 853 30.20 -14.93 4.75
C CYS A 853 30.57 -16.39 4.46
N ARG A 854 31.56 -16.94 5.17
CA ARG A 854 31.96 -18.35 5.05
C ARG A 854 30.87 -19.34 5.47
N ARG A 855 30.01 -18.97 6.42
CA ARG A 855 28.88 -19.80 6.90
C ARG A 855 27.63 -19.59 6.07
N SER A 856 27.33 -18.35 5.70
CA SER A 856 26.13 -17.97 4.94
C SER A 856 26.25 -18.22 3.44
N GLY A 857 27.47 -18.40 2.93
CA GLY A 857 27.75 -18.52 1.49
C GLY A 857 27.75 -17.19 0.75
N ASP A 858 27.82 -16.05 1.46
CA ASP A 858 27.94 -14.71 0.85
C ASP A 858 29.37 -14.47 0.30
N ALA A 859 29.75 -15.30 -0.67
CA ALA A 859 31.15 -15.47 -1.02
C ALA A 859 31.66 -14.37 -1.97
N PHE A 860 30.80 -13.68 -2.72
CA PHE A 860 31.23 -12.65 -3.68
C PHE A 860 31.94 -11.46 -3.00
N ALA A 861 31.64 -11.21 -1.73
CA ALA A 861 32.19 -10.12 -0.93
C ALA A 861 33.52 -10.47 -0.24
N LEU A 862 33.84 -11.76 -0.10
CA LEU A 862 35.01 -12.24 0.63
C LEU A 862 36.35 -11.66 0.14
N PRO A 863 36.63 -11.55 -1.18
CA PRO A 863 37.87 -10.93 -1.63
C PRO A 863 38.04 -9.49 -1.14
N GLU A 864 36.99 -8.68 -1.21
CA GLU A 864 37.06 -7.28 -0.78
C GLU A 864 37.27 -7.18 0.73
N LEU A 865 36.63 -8.04 1.53
CA LEU A 865 36.86 -8.12 2.98
C LEU A 865 38.30 -8.51 3.32
N LEU A 866 38.88 -9.48 2.60
CA LEU A 866 40.29 -9.87 2.76
C LEU A 866 41.23 -8.72 2.42
N ARG A 867 40.97 -7.99 1.32
CA ARG A 867 41.74 -6.78 0.95
C ARG A 867 41.69 -5.73 2.06
N ILE A 868 40.49 -5.43 2.58
CA ILE A 868 40.31 -4.47 3.68
C ILE A 868 41.06 -4.93 4.94
N LYS A 869 40.97 -6.22 5.29
CA LYS A 869 41.71 -6.82 6.41
C LYS A 869 43.22 -6.62 6.26
N ALA A 870 43.79 -6.91 5.09
CA ALA A 870 45.20 -6.69 4.82
C ALA A 870 45.59 -5.21 5.03
N GLY A 871 44.78 -4.27 4.54
CA GLY A 871 44.95 -2.84 4.76
C GLY A 871 44.96 -2.44 6.24
N ILE A 872 44.06 -3.01 7.05
CA ILE A 872 44.00 -2.75 8.50
C ILE A 872 45.22 -3.34 9.22
N LEU A 873 45.60 -4.58 8.90
CA LEU A 873 46.76 -5.25 9.51
C LEU A 873 48.06 -4.48 9.27
N LYS A 874 48.23 -3.88 8.08
CA LYS A 874 49.36 -3.02 7.76
C LYS A 874 49.52 -1.86 8.75
N VAL A 875 48.41 -1.30 9.24
CA VAL A 875 48.43 -0.15 10.18
C VAL A 875 48.60 -0.60 11.63
N ILE A 876 47.89 -1.66 12.07
CA ILE A 876 47.88 -2.09 13.48
C ILE A 876 49.10 -2.93 13.83
N GLN A 877 49.61 -3.73 12.89
CA GLN A 877 50.67 -4.71 13.11
C GLN A 877 51.75 -4.56 12.04
N ALA A 878 52.49 -3.45 12.06
CA ALA A 878 53.54 -3.17 11.09
C ALA A 878 54.63 -4.28 11.02
N GLU A 879 54.84 -5.04 12.10
CA GLU A 879 55.79 -6.17 12.14
C GLU A 879 55.24 -7.47 11.50
N ALA A 880 53.96 -7.49 11.12
CA ALA A 880 53.27 -8.65 10.55
C ALA A 880 53.12 -8.56 9.01
N GLU A 881 54.11 -8.00 8.31
CA GLU A 881 54.09 -7.84 6.84
C GLU A 881 53.80 -9.16 6.11
N GLN A 882 54.36 -10.28 6.57
CA GLN A 882 54.12 -11.59 5.97
C GLN A 882 52.65 -12.04 6.09
N VAL A 883 51.99 -11.72 7.20
CA VAL A 883 50.58 -12.05 7.42
C VAL A 883 49.69 -11.20 6.51
N MET A 884 49.99 -9.89 6.42
CA MET A 884 49.28 -8.96 5.54
C MET A 884 49.43 -9.36 4.06
N LEU A 885 50.63 -9.74 3.62
CA LEU A 885 50.88 -10.25 2.27
C LEU A 885 50.09 -11.53 1.98
N ALA A 886 50.12 -12.50 2.89
CA ALA A 886 49.36 -13.75 2.73
C ALA A 886 47.85 -13.48 2.58
N VAL A 887 47.28 -12.60 3.41
CA VAL A 887 45.85 -12.23 3.31
C VAL A 887 45.53 -11.52 1.98
N LEU A 888 46.45 -10.69 1.48
CA LEU A 888 46.26 -10.00 0.21
C LEU A 888 46.39 -10.95 -1.00
N GLU A 889 47.30 -11.92 -0.93
CA GLU A 889 47.43 -13.00 -1.92
C GLU A 889 46.21 -13.92 -1.92
N ASP A 890 45.65 -14.23 -0.75
CA ASP A 890 44.38 -14.96 -0.62
C ASP A 890 43.23 -14.21 -1.32
N SER A 891 43.15 -12.88 -1.13
CA SER A 891 42.17 -12.03 -1.83
C SER A 891 42.29 -12.12 -3.36
N ILE A 892 43.52 -12.00 -3.87
CA ILE A 892 43.79 -12.07 -5.32
C ILE A 892 43.45 -13.47 -5.87
N THR A 893 43.84 -14.52 -5.16
CA THR A 893 43.58 -15.91 -5.55
C THR A 893 42.09 -16.18 -5.62
N LEU A 894 41.35 -15.84 -4.55
CA LEU A 894 39.90 -16.01 -4.50
C LEU A 894 39.20 -15.19 -5.58
N SER A 895 39.64 -13.95 -5.83
CA SER A 895 39.11 -13.11 -6.91
C SER A 895 39.21 -13.79 -8.28
N ARG A 896 40.34 -14.47 -8.57
CA ARG A 896 40.57 -15.20 -9.82
C ARG A 896 39.70 -16.44 -9.95
N GLU A 897 39.54 -17.19 -8.86
CA GLU A 897 38.65 -18.36 -8.80
C GLU A 897 37.20 -17.95 -9.10
N GLN A 898 36.75 -16.88 -8.45
CA GLN A 898 35.41 -16.30 -8.61
C GLN A 898 35.18 -15.61 -9.97
N GLY A 899 36.25 -15.24 -10.67
CA GLY A 899 36.18 -14.41 -11.87
C GLY A 899 35.85 -12.94 -11.56
N ALA A 900 36.07 -12.49 -10.32
CA ALA A 900 35.84 -11.13 -9.86
C ALA A 900 37.06 -10.23 -10.10
N TRP A 901 37.32 -9.90 -11.37
CA TRP A 901 38.45 -9.05 -11.75
C TRP A 901 38.44 -7.66 -11.09
N ALA A 902 37.28 -7.07 -10.81
CA ALA A 902 37.21 -5.79 -10.11
C ALA A 902 37.85 -5.86 -8.70
N TRP A 903 37.63 -6.96 -7.97
CA TRP A 903 38.27 -7.21 -6.68
C TRP A 903 39.75 -7.59 -6.83
N GLU A 904 40.10 -8.35 -7.87
CA GLU A 904 41.49 -8.64 -8.22
C GLU A 904 42.27 -7.35 -8.47
N LEU A 905 41.69 -6.40 -9.22
CA LEU A 905 42.29 -5.12 -9.55
C LEU A 905 42.60 -4.31 -8.29
N ARG A 906 41.62 -4.15 -7.38
CA ARG A 906 41.82 -3.40 -6.13
C ARG A 906 42.93 -4.03 -5.27
N SER A 907 42.89 -5.35 -5.10
CA SER A 907 43.89 -6.07 -4.30
C SER A 907 45.29 -6.00 -4.93
N THR A 908 45.36 -6.07 -6.25
CA THR A 908 46.63 -5.94 -6.99
C THR A 908 47.20 -4.52 -6.91
N MET A 909 46.36 -3.48 -6.92
CA MET A 909 46.82 -2.10 -6.70
C MET A 909 47.37 -1.92 -5.28
N ASP A 910 46.74 -2.50 -4.26
CA ASP A 910 47.25 -2.43 -2.89
C ASP A 910 48.59 -3.19 -2.74
N LEU A 911 48.74 -4.33 -3.43
CA LEU A 911 50.00 -5.08 -3.49
C LEU A 911 51.10 -4.30 -4.21
N ALA A 912 50.77 -3.64 -5.33
CA ALA A 912 51.71 -2.78 -6.03
C ALA A 912 52.16 -1.58 -5.18
N ARG A 913 51.25 -1.01 -4.37
CA ARG A 913 51.60 0.05 -3.40
C ARG A 913 52.57 -0.44 -2.35
N PHE A 914 52.38 -1.64 -1.82
CA PHE A 914 53.33 -2.27 -0.90
C PHE A 914 54.72 -2.43 -1.54
N TRP A 915 54.81 -2.97 -2.76
CA TRP A 915 56.11 -3.13 -3.43
C TRP A 915 56.82 -1.80 -3.70
N LEU A 916 56.06 -0.74 -4.01
CA LEU A 916 56.62 0.59 -4.17
C LEU A 916 57.22 1.12 -2.86
N GLU A 917 56.51 0.95 -1.74
CA GLU A 917 56.99 1.35 -0.40
C GLU A 917 58.23 0.56 0.03
N GLN A 918 58.36 -0.70 -0.39
CA GLN A 918 59.56 -1.54 -0.17
C GLN A 918 60.72 -1.23 -1.14
N GLY A 919 60.61 -0.18 -1.97
CA GLY A 919 61.65 0.21 -2.91
C GLY A 919 61.79 -0.73 -4.12
N GLN A 920 60.73 -1.46 -4.48
CA GLN A 920 60.70 -2.39 -5.62
C GLN A 920 59.72 -1.91 -6.72
N PRO A 921 60.00 -0.77 -7.39
CA PRO A 921 59.09 -0.17 -8.37
C PRO A 921 58.86 -1.05 -9.61
N ASP A 922 59.81 -1.92 -9.97
CA ASP A 922 59.65 -2.79 -11.13
C ASP A 922 58.58 -3.88 -10.91
N HIS A 923 58.47 -4.43 -9.68
CA HIS A 923 57.39 -5.33 -9.33
C HIS A 923 56.02 -4.62 -9.40
N ALA A 924 55.94 -3.40 -8.87
CA ALA A 924 54.73 -2.57 -8.98
C ALA A 924 54.35 -2.31 -10.44
N ARG A 925 55.32 -1.97 -11.31
CA ARG A 925 55.08 -1.77 -12.75
C ARG A 925 54.58 -3.03 -13.45
N THR A 926 55.16 -4.21 -13.15
CA THR A 926 54.69 -5.46 -13.77
C THR A 926 53.23 -5.74 -13.39
N LEU A 927 52.87 -5.58 -12.11
CA LEU A 927 51.50 -5.82 -11.64
C LEU A 927 50.48 -4.84 -12.24
N LEU A 928 50.77 -3.53 -12.20
CA LEU A 928 49.86 -2.52 -12.73
C LEU A 928 49.79 -2.58 -14.27
N GLY A 929 50.88 -2.90 -14.95
CA GLY A 929 50.93 -3.06 -16.40
C GLY A 929 49.99 -4.17 -16.88
N ALA A 930 50.05 -5.33 -16.23
CA ALA A 930 49.14 -6.45 -16.50
C ALA A 930 47.66 -6.07 -16.26
N CYS A 931 47.37 -5.27 -15.24
CA CYS A 931 46.01 -4.77 -14.99
C CYS A 931 45.54 -3.83 -16.10
N ARG A 932 46.40 -2.92 -16.59
CA ARG A 932 46.08 -1.99 -17.68
C ARG A 932 45.84 -2.71 -19.00
N GLU A 933 46.65 -3.72 -19.33
CA GLU A 933 46.48 -4.51 -20.55
C GLU A 933 45.17 -5.30 -20.58
N ARG A 934 44.67 -5.70 -19.40
CA ARG A 934 43.40 -6.43 -19.25
C ARG A 934 42.16 -5.52 -19.26
N ALA A 935 42.31 -4.23 -18.98
CA ALA A 935 41.19 -3.28 -18.95
C ALA A 935 40.66 -3.00 -20.36
N SER A 936 39.36 -3.25 -20.59
CA SER A 936 38.73 -3.07 -21.90
C SER A 936 37.72 -1.92 -21.99
N GLU A 937 37.09 -1.52 -20.88
CA GLU A 937 36.05 -0.48 -20.85
C GLU A 937 35.96 0.24 -19.49
N GLY A 938 35.23 1.36 -19.42
CA GLY A 938 34.98 2.18 -18.23
C GLY A 938 36.20 2.83 -17.59
N PHE A 939 37.10 3.37 -18.41
CA PHE A 939 38.30 4.11 -17.98
C PHE A 939 37.99 5.35 -17.10
N ASP A 940 36.75 5.83 -17.10
CA ASP A 940 36.22 6.89 -16.23
C ASP A 940 35.70 6.37 -14.87
N SER A 941 35.58 5.05 -14.69
CA SER A 941 35.24 4.46 -13.40
C SER A 941 36.31 4.73 -12.35
N LEU A 942 35.92 4.75 -11.07
CA LEU A 942 36.80 5.10 -9.97
C LEU A 942 38.06 4.21 -9.88
N ASP A 943 37.90 2.90 -10.02
CA ASP A 943 39.03 1.96 -9.87
C ASP A 943 40.02 2.06 -11.04
N LEU A 944 39.53 2.28 -12.27
CA LEU A 944 40.40 2.48 -13.44
C LEU A 944 41.06 3.86 -13.47
N ARG A 945 40.39 4.92 -12.99
CA ARG A 945 41.03 6.23 -12.75
C ARG A 945 42.14 6.12 -11.71
N ARG A 946 41.92 5.35 -10.63
CA ARG A 946 42.94 5.08 -9.60
C ARG A 946 44.12 4.29 -10.19
N LEU A 947 43.86 3.28 -11.00
CA LEU A 947 44.91 2.52 -11.71
C LEU A 947 45.76 3.43 -12.58
N GLU A 948 45.14 4.27 -13.41
CA GLU A 948 45.85 5.16 -14.34
C GLU A 948 46.63 6.25 -13.60
N SER A 949 46.04 6.88 -12.57
CA SER A 949 46.74 7.84 -11.72
C SER A 949 47.94 7.20 -11.02
N PHE A 950 47.79 5.97 -10.51
CA PHE A 950 48.87 5.25 -9.85
C PHE A 950 49.98 4.90 -10.86
N TRP A 951 49.62 4.44 -12.05
CA TRP A 951 50.57 4.19 -13.14
C TRP A 951 51.38 5.43 -13.52
N GLN A 952 50.73 6.59 -13.67
CA GLN A 952 51.39 7.84 -14.00
C GLN A 952 52.39 8.27 -12.91
N SER A 953 52.07 8.04 -11.63
CA SER A 953 52.96 8.35 -10.52
C SER A 953 54.27 7.54 -10.52
N LEU A 954 54.29 6.32 -11.09
CA LEU A 954 55.49 5.48 -11.21
C LEU A 954 56.48 5.98 -12.28
N HIS A 955 56.04 6.90 -13.13
CA HIS A 955 56.81 7.48 -14.23
C HIS A 955 57.11 8.97 -14.05
N ALA A 956 56.53 9.63 -13.05
CA ALA A 956 56.93 10.98 -12.67
C ALA A 956 58.33 10.91 -12.01
N THR A 957 59.37 11.35 -12.72
CA THR A 957 60.70 11.55 -12.13
C THR A 957 60.60 12.54 -10.97
N PRO A 958 61.20 12.25 -9.79
CA PRO A 958 61.26 13.23 -8.72
C PRO A 958 62.07 14.45 -9.23
N ALA A 959 61.46 15.63 -9.14
CA ALA A 959 62.05 16.90 -9.54
C ALA A 959 63.11 17.37 -8.53
#